data_AF-A0A7Y6XLF1-F1
#
_entry.id   AF-A0A7Y6XLF1-F1
#
_cell.length_a   1.000
_cell.length_b   1.000
_cell.length_c   1.000
_cell.angle_alpha   90.00
_cell.angle_beta   90.00
_cell.angle_gamma   90.00
#
_symmetry.space_group_name_H-M   'P 1'
#
loop_
_entity.id
_entity.type
_entity.pdbx_description
1 polymer ?
#
loop_
_entity_poly.entity_id
_entity_poly.type
_entity_poly.pdbx_seq_one_letter_code
_entity_poly.pdbx_strand_id
1 'polypeptide(L)'
;MIRVGILAVASLMVLGGCSVPSLEALRAERGVPISVNYTPSFKTGCIVMRTQDEAKATNSTEQSIGSDSLARQSPPLVLKVLRKADWGALVKVTIRAHEQTCEGKEVDRAEVPVDLSGEGSQQPLSVTLNTPDEDGDGYVAVLGDGKGGTDCDDRDRTRNPAAVEVCDNKDNNCDGSADEGLNTSWYLDEDGDGVPRGPDFVSSCTSPSGNYIQYPAAGPFDCRDFGLDAAKMFPGNSEKCDNVDNNCNNIVDEGYAATGETCNSECGGMTVCSGDGNAVVCSRDPGRYYYRDVDGDGDGDLSATAVLKCESQPPDPGYVLSNHGDCDDVDPAASSSRAEVCDAIDNNCDGLVDNTAVSCGGTLKDVVNHHVGGNTHDWRTVSTGPNGYPVWIAGRGGKLAVRRTASGKFESFSFGDATGTTPDGSLPASSNNCGNTNWTVSWVNSTGVVFLGGEGGMLAIHAGNTAPCGTGALTVPSDNLTGMVGFETGGETTIYITDTAGRLIKWVVGGNPQHSLVHDNNINVYGVHGLSESLLLVSGGNTAGDIGQAFQSYTSGTPSSLHATLPDNGDGTANAVWMGKTDKACAVGDDGLAWRWDGATTWHRAESSGTTSDFSSVVMRYDAQNTSNPLNDQCYIVDKGANGKLRRLTPFGWAKGPDLPSNRANVPLRDIAITATGELWIVGDDGRVFHYPEP
;
A
#
# COMPACT_ATOMS: atom_id res chain seq x y z
N MET A 1 22.38 -39.57 60.47
CA MET A 1 22.35 -40.95 60.99
C MET A 1 23.01 -41.85 59.95
N ILE A 2 24.25 -42.30 60.19
CA ILE A 2 24.66 -43.71 60.44
C ILE A 2 25.42 -44.22 59.20
N ARG A 3 26.56 -44.92 59.23
CA ARG A 3 27.57 -45.28 60.26
C ARG A 3 28.82 -45.82 59.52
N VAL A 4 29.95 -45.67 60.20
CA VAL A 4 31.28 -46.28 60.02
C VAL A 4 31.24 -47.82 60.13
N GLY A 5 32.20 -48.51 59.49
CA GLY A 5 32.55 -49.90 59.78
C GLY A 5 33.96 -50.27 59.33
N ILE A 6 34.94 -50.17 60.23
CA ILE A 6 36.30 -50.72 60.16
C ILE A 6 36.27 -52.17 60.67
N LEU A 7 36.99 -53.09 60.03
CA LEU A 7 37.30 -54.40 60.63
C LEU A 7 38.79 -54.74 60.47
N ALA A 8 39.45 -54.92 61.60
CA ALA A 8 40.81 -55.43 61.74
C ALA A 8 40.77 -56.93 62.08
N VAL A 9 41.75 -57.70 61.60
CA VAL A 9 42.02 -59.06 62.11
C VAL A 9 43.53 -59.25 62.27
N ALA A 10 43.91 -59.66 63.48
CA ALA A 10 45.25 -60.01 63.93
C ALA A 10 45.36 -61.53 64.14
N SER A 11 46.57 -62.11 63.96
CA SER A 11 47.08 -63.39 64.52
C SER A 11 48.31 -63.84 63.69
N LEU A 12 49.39 -64.48 64.13
CA LEU A 12 49.91 -64.96 65.42
C LEU A 12 51.37 -65.41 65.15
N MET A 13 52.34 -65.10 66.01
CA MET A 13 53.75 -65.57 65.89
C MET A 13 53.93 -66.99 66.44
N VAL A 14 54.82 -67.79 65.82
CA VAL A 14 55.50 -68.95 66.44
C VAL A 14 56.98 -68.93 66.05
N LEU A 15 57.87 -68.93 67.06
CA LEU A 15 59.32 -69.08 66.96
C LEU A 15 59.71 -70.54 67.27
N GLY A 16 60.64 -71.13 66.50
CA GLY A 16 61.28 -72.43 66.75
C GLY A 16 62.76 -72.40 66.36
N GLY A 17 63.63 -72.97 67.22
CA GLY A 17 65.09 -72.80 67.24
C GLY A 17 65.94 -73.66 66.28
N CYS A 18 67.25 -73.35 66.31
CA CYS A 18 68.33 -73.57 65.34
C CYS A 18 68.96 -74.98 65.20
N SER A 19 69.72 -75.20 64.11
CA SER A 19 70.87 -76.13 64.06
C SER A 19 71.98 -75.63 63.12
N VAL A 20 73.25 -75.67 63.54
CA VAL A 20 74.43 -75.38 62.69
C VAL A 20 75.02 -76.71 62.19
N PRO A 21 75.31 -76.89 60.88
CA PRO A 21 75.77 -78.18 60.33
C PRO A 21 77.23 -78.52 60.64
N SER A 22 77.59 -79.81 60.54
CA SER A 22 78.96 -80.33 60.76
C SER A 22 79.93 -80.04 59.61
N LEU A 23 81.25 -80.16 59.86
CA LEU A 23 82.32 -79.96 58.88
C LEU A 23 82.31 -80.97 57.71
N GLU A 24 81.65 -82.13 57.87
CA GLU A 24 81.38 -83.08 56.77
C GLU A 24 80.16 -82.66 55.93
N ALA A 25 79.16 -82.00 56.52
CA ALA A 25 78.05 -81.40 55.78
C ALA A 25 78.52 -80.20 54.91
N LEU A 26 79.52 -79.44 55.38
CA LEU A 26 80.12 -78.33 54.63
C LEU A 26 81.06 -78.78 53.48
N ARG A 27 81.49 -80.06 53.43
CA ARG A 27 82.30 -80.60 52.32
C ARG A 27 81.48 -81.14 51.14
N ALA A 28 80.15 -81.20 51.24
CA ALA A 28 79.24 -81.64 50.16
C ALA A 28 78.72 -80.51 49.24
N GLU A 29 79.07 -79.25 49.50
CA GLU A 29 78.56 -78.09 48.75
C GLU A 29 79.49 -77.64 47.60
N ARG A 30 79.78 -78.54 46.64
CA ARG A 30 80.37 -78.14 45.35
C ARG A 30 79.23 -77.82 44.37
N GLY A 31 78.81 -76.56 44.30
CA GLY A 31 77.78 -76.11 43.36
C GLY A 31 78.36 -75.65 42.02
N VAL A 32 77.74 -76.03 40.90
CA VAL A 32 78.09 -75.52 39.56
C VAL A 32 77.23 -74.30 39.24
N PRO A 33 77.82 -73.12 38.98
CA PRO A 33 77.06 -71.94 38.60
C PRO A 33 76.55 -72.05 37.15
N ILE A 34 75.31 -71.67 36.92
CA ILE A 34 74.70 -71.51 35.60
C ILE A 34 74.23 -70.06 35.42
N SER A 35 74.67 -69.43 34.33
CA SER A 35 74.33 -68.06 33.96
C SER A 35 73.15 -68.04 33.00
N VAL A 36 71.99 -67.61 33.49
CA VAL A 36 70.74 -67.49 32.73
C VAL A 36 70.63 -66.07 32.17
N ASN A 37 70.88 -65.92 30.88
CA ASN A 37 70.51 -64.71 30.14
C ASN A 37 69.02 -64.77 29.81
N TYR A 38 68.35 -63.63 29.90
CA TYR A 38 66.95 -63.46 29.51
C TYR A 38 66.79 -62.04 28.95
N THR A 39 65.70 -61.75 28.25
CA THR A 39 65.49 -60.41 27.70
C THR A 39 65.41 -59.40 28.84
N PRO A 40 66.20 -58.30 28.85
CA PRO A 40 66.30 -57.40 30.00
C PRO A 40 64.97 -56.78 30.48
N SER A 41 64.00 -56.67 29.58
CA SER A 41 62.68 -56.10 29.86
C SER A 41 61.76 -57.04 30.66
N PHE A 42 62.06 -58.35 30.69
CA PHE A 42 61.32 -59.34 31.48
C PHE A 42 61.56 -59.17 32.98
N LYS A 43 60.76 -58.32 33.61
CA LYS A 43 60.85 -57.99 35.04
C LYS A 43 59.70 -58.55 35.86
N THR A 44 58.54 -58.75 35.24
CA THR A 44 57.27 -59.05 35.92
C THR A 44 56.89 -60.53 35.84
N GLY A 45 57.67 -61.37 35.16
CA GLY A 45 57.46 -62.82 35.09
C GLY A 45 58.20 -63.64 36.16
N CYS A 46 58.37 -64.93 35.90
CA CYS A 46 59.07 -65.87 36.78
C CYS A 46 60.02 -66.80 36.01
N ILE A 47 61.21 -67.06 36.57
CA ILE A 47 62.14 -68.08 36.07
C ILE A 47 62.20 -69.25 37.06
N VAL A 48 61.89 -70.46 36.59
CA VAL A 48 61.94 -71.69 37.37
C VAL A 48 63.07 -72.58 36.87
N MET A 49 64.04 -72.89 37.73
CA MET A 49 65.09 -73.87 37.47
C MET A 49 64.76 -75.18 38.19
N ARG A 50 64.55 -76.24 37.43
CA ARG A 50 64.42 -77.61 37.91
C ARG A 50 65.72 -78.38 37.65
N THR A 51 66.29 -78.97 38.68
CA THR A 51 67.40 -79.92 38.56
C THR A 51 66.88 -81.32 38.84
N GLN A 52 67.24 -82.29 38.00
CA GLN A 52 66.76 -83.67 38.08
C GLN A 52 67.90 -84.65 37.83
N ASP A 53 67.98 -85.69 38.66
CA ASP A 53 68.93 -86.78 38.47
C ASP A 53 68.61 -87.63 37.23
N GLU A 54 69.60 -87.88 36.37
CA GLU A 54 69.39 -88.65 35.13
C GLU A 54 69.13 -90.15 35.38
N ALA A 55 69.73 -90.73 36.43
CA ALA A 55 69.55 -92.13 36.77
C ALA A 55 68.24 -92.38 37.54
N LYS A 56 67.70 -91.36 38.23
CA LYS A 56 66.47 -91.46 39.02
C LYS A 56 65.65 -90.17 38.98
N ALA A 57 64.76 -90.07 38.00
CA ALA A 57 63.90 -88.90 37.76
C ALA A 57 63.06 -88.40 38.96
N THR A 58 62.77 -89.24 39.97
CA THR A 58 62.07 -88.81 41.20
C THR A 58 62.91 -87.91 42.09
N ASN A 59 64.23 -87.93 41.91
CA ASN A 59 65.16 -87.07 42.62
C ASN A 59 65.28 -85.75 41.84
N SER A 60 64.44 -84.77 42.18
CA SER A 60 64.49 -83.43 41.60
C SER A 60 64.33 -82.34 42.66
N THR A 61 64.84 -81.14 42.36
CA THR A 61 64.57 -79.93 43.15
C THR A 61 64.27 -78.78 42.22
N GLU A 62 63.44 -77.85 42.67
CA GLU A 62 63.08 -76.65 41.93
C GLU A 62 63.48 -75.40 42.72
N GLN A 63 63.94 -74.39 42.00
CA GLN A 63 64.22 -73.07 42.50
C GLN A 63 63.50 -72.07 41.61
N SER A 64 62.56 -71.33 42.18
CA SER A 64 61.79 -70.32 41.45
C SER A 64 62.25 -68.92 41.84
N ILE A 65 62.42 -68.08 40.82
CA ILE A 65 62.79 -66.68 40.93
C ILE A 65 61.62 -65.87 40.40
N GLY A 66 60.80 -65.35 41.30
CA GLY A 66 59.64 -64.53 40.95
C GLY A 66 60.01 -63.09 40.58
N SER A 67 59.00 -62.35 40.16
CA SER A 67 59.08 -60.96 39.67
C SER A 67 59.80 -60.01 40.63
N ASP A 68 59.56 -60.12 41.94
CA ASP A 68 60.25 -59.34 42.97
C ASP A 68 61.79 -59.45 42.90
N SER A 69 62.31 -60.59 42.48
CA SER A 69 63.74 -60.81 42.33
C SER A 69 64.23 -60.40 40.94
N LEU A 70 63.47 -60.67 39.88
CA LEU A 70 63.82 -60.28 38.51
C LEU A 70 63.80 -58.77 38.30
N ALA A 71 62.85 -58.05 38.90
CA ALA A 71 62.76 -56.58 38.87
C ALA A 71 64.02 -55.88 39.40
N ARG A 72 64.73 -56.51 40.34
CA ARG A 72 65.93 -55.94 41.00
C ARG A 72 67.25 -56.44 40.41
N GLN A 73 67.22 -57.29 39.41
CA GLN A 73 68.40 -57.91 38.82
C GLN A 73 68.46 -57.65 37.32
N SER A 74 69.67 -57.64 36.76
CA SER A 74 69.90 -57.61 35.31
C SER A 74 70.44 -58.96 34.86
N PRO A 75 70.14 -59.41 33.63
CA PRO A 75 70.78 -60.59 33.06
C PRO A 75 72.32 -60.44 33.02
N PRO A 76 73.11 -61.49 33.26
CA PRO A 76 72.67 -62.86 33.56
C PRO A 76 72.31 -63.07 35.04
N LEU A 77 71.22 -63.81 35.29
CA LEU A 77 70.90 -64.38 36.59
C LEU A 77 71.80 -65.60 36.85
N VAL A 78 72.58 -65.58 37.93
CA VAL A 78 73.47 -66.71 38.27
C VAL A 78 72.78 -67.62 39.27
N LEU A 79 72.40 -68.81 38.82
CA LEU A 79 71.85 -69.86 39.67
C LEU A 79 72.92 -70.91 40.00
N LYS A 80 72.71 -71.68 41.07
CA LYS A 80 73.66 -72.72 41.48
C LYS A 80 72.98 -74.07 41.44
N VAL A 81 73.55 -74.98 40.67
CA VAL A 81 73.15 -76.39 40.66
C VAL A 81 73.85 -77.07 41.84
N LEU A 82 73.07 -77.53 42.81
CA LEU A 82 73.57 -78.21 44.01
C LEU A 82 73.37 -79.73 43.89
N ARG A 83 74.42 -80.51 44.18
CA ARG A 83 74.33 -81.97 44.30
C ARG A 83 73.84 -82.35 45.69
N LYS A 84 72.86 -83.24 45.80
CA LYS A 84 72.45 -83.86 47.08
C LYS A 84 73.17 -85.22 47.26
N ALA A 85 73.34 -85.64 48.52
CA ALA A 85 74.17 -86.79 48.88
C ALA A 85 73.71 -88.13 48.25
N ASP A 86 72.44 -88.25 47.89
CA ASP A 86 71.79 -89.42 47.30
C ASP A 86 71.64 -89.36 45.77
N TRP A 87 72.27 -88.37 45.11
CA TRP A 87 72.20 -88.17 43.65
C TRP A 87 73.42 -88.74 42.93
N GLY A 88 73.22 -89.24 41.71
CA GLY A 88 74.24 -89.55 40.72
C GLY A 88 75.03 -88.31 40.28
N ALA A 89 76.02 -88.53 39.41
CA ALA A 89 76.88 -87.43 38.95
C ALA A 89 76.27 -86.63 37.79
N LEU A 90 75.39 -87.23 36.97
CA LEU A 90 74.75 -86.58 35.84
C LEU A 90 73.36 -86.07 36.23
N VAL A 91 73.12 -84.78 36.03
CA VAL A 91 71.83 -84.14 36.27
C VAL A 91 71.37 -83.37 35.04
N LYS A 92 70.06 -83.42 34.75
CA LYS A 92 69.42 -82.58 33.75
C LYS A 92 68.86 -81.32 34.43
N VAL A 93 69.25 -80.16 33.94
CA VAL A 93 68.75 -78.86 34.39
C VAL A 93 67.78 -78.31 33.35
N THR A 94 66.55 -78.04 33.77
CA THR A 94 65.51 -77.41 32.93
C THR A 94 65.20 -76.04 33.50
N ILE A 95 65.35 -74.99 32.70
CA ILE A 95 65.03 -73.62 33.08
C ILE A 95 63.86 -73.17 32.22
N ARG A 96 62.80 -72.67 32.85
CA ARG A 96 61.57 -72.19 32.20
C ARG A 96 61.30 -70.76 32.62
N ALA A 97 60.89 -69.93 31.67
CA ALA A 97 60.32 -68.62 31.95
C ALA A 97 58.81 -68.69 31.81
N HIS A 98 58.10 -68.00 32.71
CA HIS A 98 56.64 -67.89 32.73
C HIS A 98 56.23 -66.43 32.84
N GLU A 99 55.24 -65.99 32.06
CA GLU A 99 54.67 -64.65 32.18
C GLU A 99 53.84 -64.50 33.45
N GLN A 100 53.72 -63.28 33.99
CA GLN A 100 53.00 -62.91 35.22
C GLN A 100 53.46 -63.63 36.52
N THR A 101 53.29 -64.95 36.60
CA THR A 101 53.60 -65.77 37.77
C THR A 101 54.27 -67.08 37.36
N CYS A 102 54.83 -67.83 38.32
CA CYS A 102 55.43 -69.14 38.02
C CYS A 102 54.40 -70.21 37.60
N GLU A 103 53.10 -69.93 37.73
CA GLU A 103 52.00 -70.77 37.23
C GLU A 103 51.43 -70.25 35.90
N GLY A 104 51.88 -69.07 35.44
CA GLY A 104 51.48 -68.47 34.17
C GLY A 104 51.99 -69.24 32.96
N LYS A 105 51.61 -68.79 31.76
CA LYS A 105 52.01 -69.44 30.51
C LYS A 105 53.53 -69.52 30.44
N GLU A 106 54.03 -70.70 30.10
CA GLU A 106 55.45 -70.89 29.82
C GLU A 106 55.80 -70.19 28.50
N VAL A 107 56.74 -69.25 28.55
CA VAL A 107 57.09 -68.39 27.41
C VAL A 107 58.34 -68.84 26.67
N ASP A 108 59.32 -69.41 27.38
CA ASP A 108 60.50 -70.04 26.78
C ASP A 108 61.15 -71.02 27.76
N ARG A 109 61.96 -71.94 27.23
CA ARG A 109 62.69 -72.92 28.04
C ARG A 109 64.06 -73.26 27.48
N ALA A 110 64.96 -73.63 28.39
CA ALA A 110 66.28 -74.18 28.08
C ALA A 110 66.54 -75.44 28.90
N GLU A 111 67.15 -76.46 28.28
CA GLU A 111 67.52 -77.71 28.95
C GLU A 111 69.02 -77.96 28.76
N VAL A 112 69.73 -78.22 29.85
CA VAL A 112 71.19 -78.38 29.89
C VAL A 112 71.57 -79.59 30.73
N PRO A 113 72.31 -80.57 30.19
CA PRO A 113 72.91 -81.63 30.98
C PRO A 113 74.14 -81.12 31.73
N VAL A 114 74.30 -81.51 33.00
CA VAL A 114 75.39 -81.08 33.87
C VAL A 114 76.04 -82.29 34.53
N ASP A 115 77.35 -82.43 34.37
CA ASP A 115 78.15 -83.49 35.00
C ASP A 115 78.86 -82.96 36.25
N LEU A 116 78.63 -83.59 37.39
CA LEU A 116 79.13 -83.21 38.71
C LEU A 116 80.24 -84.15 39.23
N SER A 117 80.86 -84.98 38.38
CA SER A 117 81.82 -86.04 38.78
C SER A 117 83.28 -85.61 39.02
N GLY A 118 83.73 -84.42 38.61
CA GLY A 118 85.17 -84.05 38.56
C GLY A 118 85.73 -83.16 39.69
N GLU A 119 87.00 -83.38 40.07
CA GLU A 119 87.83 -82.44 40.85
C GLU A 119 88.57 -81.46 39.92
N GLY A 120 87.93 -80.36 39.53
CA GLY A 120 88.58 -79.30 38.74
C GLY A 120 87.57 -78.43 37.97
N SER A 121 87.85 -77.12 37.90
CA SER A 121 87.02 -76.05 37.32
C SER A 121 86.29 -76.42 36.01
N GLN A 122 84.97 -76.64 36.07
CA GLN A 122 84.12 -76.67 34.88
C GLN A 122 83.82 -75.23 34.41
N GLN A 123 83.80 -75.03 33.09
CA GLN A 123 83.47 -73.74 32.47
C GLN A 123 82.03 -73.34 32.84
N PRO A 124 81.75 -72.06 33.17
CA PRO A 124 80.40 -71.65 33.54
C PRO A 124 79.42 -71.92 32.39
N LEU A 125 78.36 -72.68 32.68
CA LEU A 125 77.29 -72.97 31.73
C LEU A 125 76.44 -71.71 31.55
N SER A 126 76.07 -71.39 30.31
CA SER A 126 75.19 -70.26 30.04
C SER A 126 74.04 -70.67 29.12
N VAL A 127 72.83 -70.21 29.45
CA VAL A 127 71.62 -70.35 28.64
C VAL A 127 71.02 -68.98 28.34
N THR A 128 70.25 -68.89 27.27
CA THR A 128 69.51 -67.66 26.91
C THR A 128 68.04 -68.02 26.73
N LEU A 129 67.16 -67.27 27.40
CA LEU A 129 65.71 -67.31 27.23
C LEU A 129 65.26 -66.06 26.47
N ASN A 130 64.40 -66.24 25.48
CA ASN A 130 63.80 -65.14 24.74
C ASN A 130 62.44 -64.77 25.35
N THR A 131 62.41 -63.67 26.10
CA THR A 131 61.26 -63.26 26.91
C THR A 131 60.94 -61.76 26.73
N PRO A 132 60.67 -61.29 25.50
CA PRO A 132 60.35 -59.87 25.26
C PRO A 132 59.05 -59.48 25.98
N ASP A 133 59.15 -58.42 26.76
CA ASP A 133 58.09 -57.78 27.56
C ASP A 133 58.44 -56.28 27.48
N GLU A 134 58.36 -55.69 26.28
CA GLU A 134 58.91 -54.36 25.98
C GLU A 134 58.20 -53.25 26.77
N ASP A 135 56.92 -53.42 27.09
CA ASP A 135 56.11 -52.44 27.80
C ASP A 135 56.03 -52.66 29.33
N GLY A 136 56.48 -53.82 29.81
CA GLY A 136 56.58 -54.16 31.23
C GLY A 136 55.24 -54.41 31.92
N ASP A 137 54.19 -54.80 31.21
CA ASP A 137 52.89 -55.17 31.80
C ASP A 137 52.88 -56.60 32.38
N GLY A 138 53.92 -57.38 32.06
CA GLY A 138 54.16 -58.73 32.56
C GLY A 138 53.55 -59.85 31.72
N TYR A 139 52.86 -59.53 30.64
CA TYR A 139 52.63 -60.43 29.53
C TYR A 139 53.81 -60.36 28.57
N VAL A 140 54.07 -61.46 27.87
CA VAL A 140 55.22 -61.55 26.96
C VAL A 140 54.71 -61.61 25.54
N ALA A 141 55.40 -60.95 24.60
CA ALA A 141 55.05 -60.99 23.18
C ALA A 141 54.77 -62.41 22.69
N VAL A 142 53.73 -62.58 21.88
CA VAL A 142 53.53 -63.82 21.12
C VAL A 142 54.69 -63.98 20.13
N LEU A 143 55.44 -65.08 20.26
CA LEU A 143 56.52 -65.45 19.34
C LEU A 143 56.08 -66.70 18.58
N GLY A 144 56.33 -66.76 17.27
CA GLY A 144 55.93 -67.94 16.48
C GLY A 144 56.47 -69.28 17.02
N ASP A 145 56.00 -70.39 16.45
CA ASP A 145 56.50 -71.75 16.74
C ASP A 145 56.29 -72.25 18.18
N GLY A 146 55.21 -71.81 18.84
CA GLY A 146 54.83 -72.27 20.17
C GLY A 146 55.68 -71.70 21.32
N LYS A 147 56.35 -70.57 21.07
CA LYS A 147 57.13 -69.78 22.04
C LYS A 147 56.43 -68.45 22.35
N GLY A 148 56.95 -67.67 23.29
CA GLY A 148 56.38 -66.37 23.66
C GLY A 148 55.12 -66.46 24.53
N GLY A 149 54.63 -65.31 24.96
CA GLY A 149 53.50 -65.17 25.88
C GLY A 149 52.17 -64.95 25.20
N THR A 150 51.27 -64.24 25.86
CA THR A 150 49.92 -63.93 25.38
C THR A 150 49.71 -62.47 24.97
N ASP A 151 50.76 -61.66 24.98
CA ASP A 151 50.66 -60.26 24.59
C ASP A 151 50.57 -60.12 23.07
N CYS A 152 49.44 -59.57 22.59
CA CYS A 152 49.19 -59.33 21.18
C CYS A 152 49.84 -58.02 20.67
N ASP A 153 50.34 -57.15 21.56
CA ASP A 153 51.11 -55.95 21.24
C ASP A 153 52.03 -55.53 22.40
N ASP A 154 53.21 -56.13 22.42
CA ASP A 154 54.28 -55.98 23.43
C ASP A 154 54.78 -54.54 23.67
N ARG A 155 54.24 -53.55 22.94
CA ARG A 155 54.56 -52.12 23.06
C ARG A 155 53.43 -51.30 23.68
N ASP A 156 52.27 -51.89 23.95
CA ASP A 156 51.07 -51.21 24.43
C ASP A 156 50.45 -51.92 25.65
N ARG A 157 50.71 -51.36 26.85
CA ARG A 157 50.26 -51.92 28.15
C ARG A 157 48.74 -52.04 28.31
N THR A 158 47.98 -51.50 27.35
CA THR A 158 46.51 -51.58 27.30
C THR A 158 46.00 -52.71 26.41
N ARG A 159 46.91 -53.49 25.82
CA ARG A 159 46.60 -54.56 24.86
C ARG A 159 47.15 -55.90 25.31
N ASN A 160 46.48 -56.51 26.28
CA ASN A 160 46.85 -57.78 26.85
C ASN A 160 45.60 -58.56 27.31
N PRO A 161 45.68 -59.87 27.59
CA PRO A 161 44.53 -60.69 27.97
C PRO A 161 43.69 -60.27 29.17
N ALA A 162 44.19 -59.34 29.99
CA ALA A 162 43.46 -58.82 31.14
C ALA A 162 42.93 -57.38 30.94
N ALA A 163 43.18 -56.77 29.78
CA ALA A 163 42.63 -55.47 29.46
C ALA A 163 41.12 -55.55 29.19
N VAL A 164 40.44 -54.42 29.38
CA VAL A 164 39.01 -54.24 29.08
C VAL A 164 38.91 -53.58 27.73
N GLU A 165 38.01 -54.08 26.87
CA GLU A 165 37.71 -53.44 25.59
C GLU A 165 37.30 -51.98 25.76
N VAL A 166 37.87 -51.15 24.91
CA VAL A 166 37.48 -49.75 24.75
C VAL A 166 37.19 -49.52 23.28
N CYS A 167 36.23 -48.64 22.98
CA CYS A 167 35.75 -48.37 21.64
C CYS A 167 36.81 -47.66 20.75
N ASP A 168 37.84 -48.37 20.32
CA ASP A 168 38.99 -47.84 19.59
C ASP A 168 39.35 -48.64 18.33
N ASN A 169 38.53 -49.65 17.98
CA ASN A 169 38.73 -50.60 16.88
C ASN A 169 40.00 -51.45 17.03
N LYS A 170 40.51 -51.64 18.25
CA LYS A 170 41.57 -52.59 18.54
C LYS A 170 41.04 -53.70 19.44
N ASP A 171 41.70 -54.83 19.33
CA ASP A 171 41.55 -55.93 20.28
C ASP A 171 42.44 -55.61 21.48
N ASN A 172 41.83 -55.09 22.55
CA ASN A 172 42.54 -54.73 23.78
C ASN A 172 42.77 -55.96 24.64
N ASN A 173 41.83 -56.88 24.70
CA ASN A 173 41.89 -58.07 25.54
C ASN A 173 42.54 -59.29 24.85
N CYS A 174 43.08 -59.11 23.65
CA CYS A 174 43.73 -60.15 22.85
C CYS A 174 42.88 -61.42 22.63
N ASP A 175 41.55 -61.31 22.58
CA ASP A 175 40.64 -62.44 22.39
C ASP A 175 40.33 -62.77 20.91
N GLY A 176 40.77 -61.91 20.00
CA GLY A 176 40.58 -62.02 18.56
C GLY A 176 39.42 -61.20 17.99
N SER A 177 38.68 -60.46 18.82
CA SER A 177 37.65 -59.49 18.42
C SER A 177 38.04 -58.08 18.87
N ALA A 178 37.56 -57.06 18.16
CA ALA A 178 37.72 -55.67 18.59
C ALA A 178 36.36 -55.12 19.03
N ASP A 179 36.35 -54.36 20.12
CA ASP A 179 35.20 -53.63 20.65
C ASP A 179 33.98 -54.51 21.01
N GLU A 180 34.16 -55.80 21.32
CA GLU A 180 33.03 -56.68 21.59
C GLU A 180 32.26 -56.29 22.86
N GLY A 181 30.92 -56.38 22.78
CA GLY A 181 30.04 -56.02 23.88
C GLY A 181 29.83 -54.52 24.11
N LEU A 182 30.41 -53.64 23.28
CA LEU A 182 30.29 -52.17 23.41
C LEU A 182 29.25 -51.52 22.48
N ASN A 183 28.57 -52.31 21.64
CA ASN A 183 27.59 -51.78 20.68
C ASN A 183 26.38 -51.12 21.36
N THR A 184 26.03 -49.92 20.87
CA THR A 184 24.83 -49.18 21.25
C THR A 184 23.88 -49.04 20.06
N SER A 185 22.58 -48.92 20.33
CA SER A 185 21.56 -48.60 19.32
C SER A 185 21.53 -47.11 19.02
N TRP A 186 21.73 -46.75 17.76
CA TRP A 186 21.71 -45.38 17.26
C TRP A 186 20.55 -45.17 16.30
N TYR A 187 19.71 -44.17 16.56
CA TYR A 187 18.53 -43.82 15.76
C TYR A 187 18.81 -42.57 14.95
N LEU A 188 18.37 -42.54 13.70
CA LEU A 188 18.51 -41.38 12.82
C LEU A 188 17.51 -40.30 13.24
N ASP A 189 18.02 -39.10 13.49
CA ASP A 189 17.29 -37.86 13.77
C ASP A 189 17.69 -36.87 12.65
N GLU A 190 16.93 -36.91 11.57
CA GLU A 190 17.27 -36.24 10.31
C GLU A 190 16.95 -34.74 10.32
N ASP A 191 15.99 -34.30 11.14
CA ASP A 191 15.67 -32.88 11.33
C ASP A 191 16.33 -32.21 12.55
N GLY A 192 16.87 -33.01 13.49
CA GLY A 192 17.68 -32.55 14.62
C GLY A 192 16.88 -32.06 15.82
N ASP A 193 15.61 -32.44 15.98
CA ASP A 193 14.80 -32.09 17.13
C ASP A 193 14.99 -33.00 18.36
N GLY A 194 15.74 -34.09 18.20
CA GLY A 194 16.03 -35.06 19.25
C GLY A 194 15.05 -36.23 19.31
N VAL A 195 14.14 -36.39 18.36
CA VAL A 195 13.16 -37.47 18.26
C VAL A 195 13.23 -38.15 16.88
N PRO A 196 13.61 -39.43 16.79
CA PRO A 196 13.71 -40.10 15.50
C PRO A 196 12.32 -40.49 14.95
N ARG A 197 12.21 -40.65 13.62
CA ARG A 197 10.98 -41.09 12.92
C ARG A 197 10.38 -42.40 13.43
N GLY A 198 11.22 -43.29 13.96
CA GLY A 198 10.79 -44.66 14.19
C GLY A 198 11.82 -45.52 14.91
N PRO A 199 11.47 -46.79 15.15
CA PRO A 199 12.28 -47.72 15.94
C PRO A 199 13.48 -48.29 15.18
N ASP A 200 13.73 -47.88 13.94
CA ASP A 200 14.86 -48.37 13.14
C ASP A 200 16.17 -47.78 13.68
N PHE A 201 17.16 -48.64 13.92
CA PHE A 201 18.46 -48.23 14.47
C PHE A 201 19.63 -48.95 13.82
N VAL A 202 20.80 -48.33 13.91
CA VAL A 202 22.11 -48.92 13.58
C VAL A 202 22.80 -49.32 14.87
N SER A 203 23.25 -50.57 14.96
CA SER A 203 24.03 -51.07 16.10
C SER A 203 25.51 -50.81 15.85
N SER A 204 26.12 -49.95 16.66
CA SER A 204 27.54 -49.61 16.54
C SER A 204 28.08 -49.10 17.88
N CYS A 205 29.37 -49.30 18.12
CA CYS A 205 30.06 -48.81 19.30
C CYS A 205 30.17 -47.26 19.29
N THR A 206 30.38 -46.66 18.11
CA THR A 206 30.34 -45.20 17.91
C THR A 206 29.14 -44.78 17.06
N SER A 207 28.71 -43.51 17.21
CA SER A 207 27.64 -42.95 16.39
C SER A 207 28.03 -42.97 14.90
N PRO A 208 27.21 -43.53 14.00
CA PRO A 208 27.50 -43.59 12.57
C PRO A 208 27.76 -42.23 11.91
N SER A 209 27.06 -41.18 12.35
CA SER A 209 27.22 -39.79 11.92
C SER A 209 26.57 -38.83 12.92
N GLY A 210 26.80 -37.51 12.77
CA GLY A 210 26.35 -36.51 13.76
C GLY A 210 24.83 -36.40 13.97
N ASN A 211 24.02 -36.95 13.07
CA ASN A 211 22.56 -37.00 13.12
C ASN A 211 22.01 -38.33 13.66
N TYR A 212 22.86 -39.18 14.24
CA TYR A 212 22.43 -40.37 14.96
C TYR A 212 22.51 -40.14 16.46
N ILE A 213 21.39 -40.36 17.15
CA ILE A 213 21.23 -40.16 18.60
C ILE A 213 20.89 -41.46 19.31
N GLN A 214 21.09 -41.51 20.62
CA GLN A 214 20.58 -42.58 21.46
C GLN A 214 19.13 -42.25 21.87
N TYR A 215 18.20 -43.17 21.64
CA TYR A 215 16.79 -42.95 21.89
C TYR A 215 16.10 -44.19 22.50
N PRO A 216 15.05 -44.05 23.33
CA PRO A 216 14.29 -45.19 23.82
C PRO A 216 13.59 -45.98 22.70
N ALA A 217 13.82 -47.30 22.65
CA ALA A 217 13.23 -48.18 21.64
C ALA A 217 11.69 -48.23 21.64
N ALA A 218 11.05 -47.83 22.74
CA ALA A 218 9.60 -47.82 22.88
C ALA A 218 8.93 -46.56 22.32
N GLY A 219 9.71 -45.58 21.83
CA GLY A 219 9.18 -44.28 21.45
C GLY A 219 8.86 -43.39 22.66
N PRO A 220 8.05 -42.32 22.47
CA PRO A 220 7.27 -42.01 21.27
C PRO A 220 8.16 -41.53 20.10
N PHE A 221 7.69 -41.72 18.85
CA PHE A 221 8.45 -41.38 17.65
C PHE A 221 7.84 -40.19 16.94
N ASP A 222 8.67 -39.48 16.20
CA ASP A 222 8.31 -38.33 15.40
C ASP A 222 7.36 -38.73 14.25
N CYS A 223 6.37 -37.88 13.99
CA CYS A 223 5.45 -38.07 12.87
C CYS A 223 6.06 -37.64 11.53
N ARG A 224 7.10 -36.79 11.52
CA ARG A 224 7.79 -36.34 10.30
C ARG A 224 9.24 -35.84 10.53
N ASP A 225 10.18 -36.73 10.24
CA ASP A 225 11.63 -36.52 10.43
C ASP A 225 12.36 -35.86 9.24
N PHE A 226 11.61 -35.34 8.26
CA PHE A 226 12.23 -34.69 7.11
C PHE A 226 11.34 -33.63 6.45
N GLY A 227 11.97 -32.57 5.97
CA GLY A 227 11.35 -31.50 5.19
C GLY A 227 11.06 -30.24 5.98
N LEU A 228 10.25 -29.34 5.40
CA LEU A 228 9.91 -28.07 6.03
C LEU A 228 9.08 -28.30 7.29
N ASP A 229 9.52 -27.67 8.38
CA ASP A 229 8.91 -27.69 9.72
C ASP A 229 8.94 -29.04 10.46
N ALA A 230 9.67 -30.03 9.92
CA ALA A 230 9.88 -31.36 10.52
C ALA A 230 10.29 -31.27 11.99
N ALA A 231 11.33 -30.46 12.31
CA ALA A 231 11.85 -30.26 13.66
C ALA A 231 10.87 -29.60 14.67
N LYS A 232 9.62 -29.35 14.27
CA LYS A 232 8.54 -28.86 15.12
C LYS A 232 7.39 -29.87 15.23
N MET A 233 7.51 -31.05 14.66
CA MET A 233 6.43 -32.03 14.55
C MET A 233 6.72 -33.26 15.40
N PHE A 234 6.91 -33.12 16.71
CA PHE A 234 7.29 -34.25 17.57
C PHE A 234 6.34 -34.44 18.77
N PRO A 235 6.22 -35.67 19.29
CA PRO A 235 5.38 -35.99 20.43
C PRO A 235 5.53 -35.03 21.62
N GLY A 236 4.43 -34.39 22.00
CA GLY A 236 4.39 -33.49 23.16
C GLY A 236 4.89 -32.07 22.93
N ASN A 237 5.15 -31.69 21.67
CA ASN A 237 5.37 -30.28 21.33
C ASN A 237 4.11 -29.42 21.58
N SER A 238 4.27 -28.10 21.58
CA SER A 238 3.12 -27.17 21.66
C SER A 238 2.50 -26.97 20.29
N GLU A 239 1.17 -27.11 20.21
CA GLU A 239 0.42 -26.80 18.99
C GLU A 239 0.50 -25.34 18.61
N LYS A 240 0.41 -25.12 17.30
CA LYS A 240 0.21 -23.82 16.68
C LYS A 240 -1.00 -23.91 15.75
N CYS A 241 -1.60 -22.76 15.49
CA CYS A 241 -2.54 -22.62 14.40
C CYS A 241 -1.73 -22.46 13.11
N ASP A 242 -1.31 -23.56 12.51
CA ASP A 242 -0.60 -23.57 11.21
C ASP A 242 -1.10 -24.66 10.25
N ASN A 243 -2.19 -25.34 10.60
CA ASN A 243 -2.76 -26.51 9.91
C ASN A 243 -1.79 -27.71 9.87
N VAL A 244 -0.89 -27.81 10.84
CA VAL A 244 0.04 -28.92 11.03
C VAL A 244 -0.19 -29.50 12.42
N ASP A 245 -0.19 -30.82 12.53
CA ASP A 245 -0.17 -31.51 13.83
C ASP A 245 1.24 -31.41 14.40
N ASN A 246 1.50 -30.44 15.27
CA ASN A 246 2.86 -30.19 15.79
C ASN A 246 3.26 -31.20 16.87
N ASN A 247 2.29 -31.83 17.56
CA ASN A 247 2.53 -32.71 18.69
C ASN A 247 2.27 -34.19 18.43
N CYS A 248 1.96 -34.53 17.17
CA CYS A 248 1.72 -35.87 16.66
C CYS A 248 0.59 -36.64 17.35
N ASN A 249 -0.48 -35.96 17.79
CA ASN A 249 -1.62 -36.62 18.43
C ASN A 249 -2.75 -37.00 17.45
N ASN A 250 -2.58 -36.74 16.15
CA ASN A 250 -3.55 -36.89 15.06
C ASN A 250 -4.73 -35.91 15.09
N ILE A 251 -4.58 -34.79 15.79
CA ILE A 251 -5.50 -33.67 15.78
C ILE A 251 -4.67 -32.47 15.31
N VAL A 252 -5.21 -31.73 14.34
CA VAL A 252 -4.54 -30.54 13.81
C VAL A 252 -5.06 -29.33 14.56
N ASP A 253 -4.14 -28.47 15.02
CA ASP A 253 -4.40 -27.19 15.67
C ASP A 253 -5.36 -27.29 16.88
N GLU A 254 -5.28 -28.32 17.74
CA GLU A 254 -6.17 -28.39 18.89
C GLU A 254 -5.93 -27.27 19.92
N GLY A 255 -7.00 -26.85 20.59
CA GLY A 255 -6.97 -25.69 21.49
C GLY A 255 -7.20 -24.36 20.78
N TYR A 256 -7.28 -24.36 19.45
CA TYR A 256 -7.69 -23.21 18.62
C TYR A 256 -9.15 -23.33 18.16
N ALA A 257 -9.76 -22.20 17.79
CA ALA A 257 -11.09 -22.18 17.17
C ALA A 257 -11.02 -22.67 15.71
N ALA A 258 -12.15 -23.13 15.16
CA ALA A 258 -12.18 -23.57 13.76
C ALA A 258 -11.86 -22.39 12.80
N THR A 259 -10.96 -22.63 11.86
CA THR A 259 -10.69 -21.74 10.72
C THR A 259 -11.75 -21.95 9.64
N GLY A 260 -11.97 -20.95 8.78
CA GLY A 260 -12.96 -21.00 7.71
C GLY A 260 -14.41 -20.70 8.14
N GLU A 261 -14.65 -20.33 9.38
CA GLU A 261 -15.95 -19.83 9.83
C GLU A 261 -16.08 -18.33 9.53
N THR A 262 -17.31 -17.89 9.26
CA THR A 262 -17.58 -16.46 9.03
C THR A 262 -17.44 -15.68 10.35
N CYS A 263 -16.53 -14.71 10.39
CA CYS A 263 -16.45 -13.75 11.47
C CYS A 263 -17.18 -12.45 11.09
N ASN A 264 -18.02 -11.94 12.00
CA ASN A 264 -19.01 -10.92 11.66
C ASN A 264 -18.37 -9.53 11.50
N SER A 265 -18.41 -8.99 10.28
CA SER A 265 -18.02 -7.61 9.94
C SER A 265 -18.87 -7.12 8.75
N GLU A 266 -19.01 -5.79 8.56
CA GLU A 266 -19.77 -5.22 7.42
C GLU A 266 -19.26 -5.70 6.06
N CYS A 267 -17.97 -6.05 5.95
CA CYS A 267 -17.38 -6.66 4.76
C CYS A 267 -17.14 -8.17 4.88
N GLY A 268 -17.82 -8.82 5.83
CA GLY A 268 -17.56 -10.20 6.17
C GLY A 268 -16.13 -10.43 6.66
N GLY A 269 -15.78 -11.69 6.81
CA GLY A 269 -14.45 -12.12 7.19
C GLY A 269 -14.45 -13.62 7.41
N MET A 270 -13.30 -14.25 7.22
CA MET A 270 -13.10 -15.66 7.58
C MET A 270 -12.10 -15.75 8.72
N THR A 271 -12.35 -16.66 9.65
CA THR A 271 -11.38 -17.01 10.68
C THR A 271 -10.17 -17.68 10.01
N VAL A 272 -8.99 -17.13 10.24
CA VAL A 272 -7.70 -17.66 9.77
C VAL A 272 -6.71 -17.69 10.91
N CYS A 273 -5.66 -18.49 10.79
CA CYS A 273 -4.55 -18.41 11.73
C CYS A 273 -3.83 -17.06 11.61
N SER A 274 -3.44 -16.50 12.75
CA SER A 274 -2.61 -15.29 12.80
C SER A 274 -1.24 -15.56 12.17
N GLY A 275 -0.58 -14.50 11.68
CA GLY A 275 0.73 -14.64 11.02
C GLY A 275 1.84 -15.19 11.91
N ASP A 276 1.67 -15.20 13.23
CA ASP A 276 2.57 -15.80 14.22
C ASP A 276 2.16 -17.22 14.65
N GLY A 277 1.02 -17.73 14.17
CA GLY A 277 0.49 -19.06 14.46
C GLY A 277 -0.08 -19.23 15.87
N ASN A 278 -0.20 -18.15 16.67
CA ASN A 278 -0.57 -18.26 18.09
C ASN A 278 -2.05 -17.98 18.37
N ALA A 279 -2.84 -17.62 17.37
CA ALA A 279 -4.26 -17.32 17.53
C ALA A 279 -5.04 -17.54 16.24
N VAL A 280 -6.36 -17.67 16.37
CA VAL A 280 -7.29 -17.55 15.26
C VAL A 280 -7.80 -16.11 15.25
N VAL A 281 -7.61 -15.44 14.12
CA VAL A 281 -8.00 -14.04 13.91
C VAL A 281 -8.99 -13.93 12.76
N CYS A 282 -9.77 -12.85 12.77
CA CYS A 282 -10.65 -12.54 11.66
C CYS A 282 -9.84 -11.87 10.54
N SER A 283 -9.65 -12.56 9.41
CA SER A 283 -9.14 -11.92 8.19
C SER A 283 -10.26 -11.07 7.60
N ARG A 284 -10.20 -9.77 7.88
CA ARG A 284 -11.16 -8.78 7.38
C ARG A 284 -10.85 -8.46 5.93
N ASP A 285 -11.87 -8.49 5.07
CA ASP A 285 -11.81 -7.80 3.78
C ASP A 285 -11.88 -6.29 4.07
N PRO A 286 -10.79 -5.51 3.86
CA PRO A 286 -10.80 -4.10 4.19
C PRO A 286 -11.69 -3.37 3.18
N GLY A 287 -12.90 -3.00 3.61
CA GLY A 287 -13.79 -2.21 2.76
C GLY A 287 -13.18 -0.85 2.37
N ARG A 288 -13.47 -0.42 1.14
CA ARG A 288 -13.10 0.87 0.56
C ARG A 288 -14.34 1.73 0.40
N TYR A 289 -14.17 3.04 0.58
CA TYR A 289 -15.24 4.01 0.42
C TYR A 289 -15.25 4.56 -1.01
N TYR A 290 -16.42 4.53 -1.62
CA TYR A 290 -16.68 5.04 -2.96
C TYR A 290 -17.70 6.16 -2.91
N TYR A 291 -17.47 7.19 -3.71
CA TYR A 291 -18.33 8.38 -3.81
C TYR A 291 -18.90 8.44 -5.23
N ARG A 292 -20.13 8.91 -5.36
CA ARG A 292 -20.80 9.01 -6.66
C ARG A 292 -20.17 10.17 -7.45
N ASP A 293 -19.91 9.93 -8.72
CA ASP A 293 -19.33 10.85 -9.70
C ASP A 293 -20.33 10.95 -10.87
N VAL A 294 -21.05 12.06 -10.96
CA VAL A 294 -22.20 12.21 -11.87
C VAL A 294 -21.80 12.80 -13.20
N ASP A 295 -20.88 13.76 -13.21
CA ASP A 295 -20.42 14.41 -14.42
C ASP A 295 -19.23 13.71 -15.09
N GLY A 296 -18.65 12.71 -14.41
CA GLY A 296 -17.65 11.78 -14.93
C GLY A 296 -16.24 12.36 -14.95
N ASP A 297 -15.93 13.33 -14.10
CA ASP A 297 -14.64 13.99 -14.08
C ASP A 297 -13.59 13.32 -13.17
N GLY A 298 -14.00 12.29 -12.42
CA GLY A 298 -13.14 11.52 -11.52
C GLY A 298 -13.03 12.11 -10.12
N ASP A 299 -13.87 13.06 -9.76
CA ASP A 299 -14.09 13.52 -8.40
C ASP A 299 -15.52 13.19 -7.95
N GLY A 300 -15.66 12.85 -6.67
CA GLY A 300 -16.96 12.47 -6.13
C GLY A 300 -17.66 13.68 -5.52
N ASP A 301 -18.99 13.71 -5.58
CA ASP A 301 -19.81 14.75 -4.94
C ASP A 301 -19.41 14.97 -3.48
N LEU A 302 -19.05 16.21 -3.14
CA LEU A 302 -18.64 16.66 -1.80
C LEU A 302 -19.71 16.38 -0.72
N SER A 303 -20.97 16.28 -1.12
CA SER A 303 -22.12 16.00 -0.25
C SER A 303 -22.57 14.54 -0.27
N ALA A 304 -21.99 13.70 -1.13
CA ALA A 304 -22.37 12.30 -1.25
C ALA A 304 -22.01 11.49 0.00
N THR A 305 -22.92 10.60 0.38
CA THR A 305 -22.63 9.60 1.41
C THR A 305 -21.77 8.49 0.81
N ALA A 306 -20.62 8.24 1.43
CA ALA A 306 -19.71 7.18 1.01
C ALA A 306 -20.39 5.81 1.04
N VAL A 307 -20.24 5.05 -0.04
CA VAL A 307 -20.66 3.64 -0.12
C VAL A 307 -19.46 2.75 0.18
N LEU A 308 -19.57 1.93 1.23
CA LEU A 308 -18.56 0.93 1.54
C LEU A 308 -18.70 -0.26 0.57
N LYS A 309 -17.63 -0.58 -0.15
CA LYS A 309 -17.50 -1.81 -0.94
C LYS A 309 -16.29 -2.60 -0.46
N CYS A 310 -16.47 -3.90 -0.30
CA CYS A 310 -15.39 -4.79 0.09
C CYS A 310 -14.42 -4.96 -1.09
N GLU A 311 -13.13 -5.22 -0.88
CA GLU A 311 -12.14 -5.35 -1.97
C GLU A 311 -12.51 -6.45 -2.97
N SER A 312 -13.23 -7.48 -2.49
CA SER A 312 -13.78 -8.55 -3.32
C SER A 312 -14.92 -8.12 -4.25
N GLN A 313 -15.49 -6.93 -4.07
CA GLN A 313 -16.61 -6.41 -4.85
C GLN A 313 -16.14 -5.32 -5.83
N PRO A 314 -16.59 -5.35 -7.10
CA PRO A 314 -16.29 -4.27 -8.04
C PRO A 314 -17.01 -2.97 -7.61
N PRO A 315 -16.45 -1.78 -7.96
CA PRO A 315 -17.16 -0.51 -7.76
C PRO A 315 -18.44 -0.47 -8.60
N ASP A 316 -19.47 0.20 -8.07
CA ASP A 316 -20.66 0.47 -8.85
C ASP A 316 -20.33 1.47 -9.98
N PRO A 317 -20.92 1.36 -11.19
CA PRO A 317 -20.71 2.33 -12.26
C PRO A 317 -21.07 3.75 -11.82
N GLY A 318 -20.23 4.73 -12.17
CA GLY A 318 -20.42 6.14 -11.76
C GLY A 318 -20.00 6.43 -10.32
N TYR A 319 -19.03 5.68 -9.79
CA TYR A 319 -18.43 5.93 -8.48
C TYR A 319 -16.89 5.96 -8.56
N VAL A 320 -16.27 6.83 -7.76
CA VAL A 320 -14.83 7.01 -7.64
C VAL A 320 -14.32 6.60 -6.26
N LEU A 321 -13.08 6.10 -6.19
CA LEU A 321 -12.43 5.64 -4.96
C LEU A 321 -11.86 6.81 -4.16
N SER A 322 -12.30 6.99 -2.91
CA SER A 322 -11.71 7.89 -1.90
C SER A 322 -11.56 9.38 -2.26
N ASN A 323 -11.98 9.82 -3.45
CA ASN A 323 -11.99 11.22 -3.87
C ASN A 323 -13.42 11.77 -3.73
N HIS A 324 -13.60 12.88 -3.03
CA HIS A 324 -14.93 13.47 -2.78
C HIS A 324 -14.91 15.00 -2.66
N GLY A 325 -14.09 15.65 -3.50
CA GLY A 325 -13.86 17.09 -3.48
C GLY A 325 -14.79 17.89 -4.39
N ASP A 326 -15.69 17.24 -5.13
CA ASP A 326 -16.47 17.90 -6.19
C ASP A 326 -17.54 18.85 -5.62
N CYS A 327 -17.40 20.13 -5.93
CA CYS A 327 -18.27 21.20 -5.47
C CYS A 327 -19.41 21.56 -6.45
N ASP A 328 -19.47 20.94 -7.64
CA ASP A 328 -20.50 21.09 -8.67
C ASP A 328 -20.58 19.85 -9.60
N ASP A 329 -21.18 18.76 -9.08
CA ASP A 329 -21.37 17.43 -9.70
C ASP A 329 -22.28 17.40 -10.96
N VAL A 330 -22.42 18.55 -11.64
CA VAL A 330 -23.06 18.72 -12.95
C VAL A 330 -22.06 19.24 -13.98
N ASP A 331 -21.00 19.94 -13.57
CA ASP A 331 -20.04 20.61 -14.45
C ASP A 331 -18.63 20.04 -14.26
N PRO A 332 -18.12 19.21 -15.19
CA PRO A 332 -16.82 18.52 -15.07
C PRO A 332 -15.62 19.48 -15.14
N ALA A 333 -15.88 20.78 -15.30
CA ALA A 333 -14.91 21.85 -15.18
C ALA A 333 -14.71 22.32 -13.72
N ALA A 334 -15.48 21.82 -12.76
CA ALA A 334 -15.46 22.20 -11.36
C ALA A 334 -15.16 20.99 -10.45
N SER A 335 -13.87 20.74 -10.14
CA SER A 335 -13.48 19.68 -9.20
C SER A 335 -12.13 19.96 -8.54
N SER A 336 -11.80 19.19 -7.49
CA SER A 336 -10.60 19.41 -6.67
C SER A 336 -9.26 19.35 -7.43
N SER A 337 -9.29 18.82 -8.66
CA SER A 337 -8.12 18.68 -9.54
C SER A 337 -8.00 19.77 -10.61
N ARG A 338 -9.01 20.64 -10.74
CA ARG A 338 -9.06 21.69 -11.77
C ARG A 338 -8.31 22.94 -11.34
N ALA A 339 -8.13 23.85 -12.30
CA ALA A 339 -7.54 25.16 -12.07
C ALA A 339 -8.64 26.21 -12.21
N GLU A 340 -8.54 27.27 -11.40
CA GLU A 340 -9.41 28.45 -11.48
C GLU A 340 -9.41 29.05 -12.89
N VAL A 341 -10.57 29.56 -13.31
CA VAL A 341 -10.75 30.35 -14.52
C VAL A 341 -11.65 31.54 -14.22
N CYS A 342 -11.48 32.65 -14.96
CA CYS A 342 -12.23 33.88 -14.67
C CYS A 342 -13.73 33.79 -15.04
N ASP A 343 -14.51 33.22 -14.15
CA ASP A 343 -15.96 33.09 -14.23
C ASP A 343 -16.73 33.38 -12.93
N ALA A 344 -16.05 33.82 -11.85
CA ALA A 344 -16.61 34.05 -10.52
C ALA A 344 -17.19 32.79 -9.85
N ILE A 345 -16.65 31.62 -10.18
CA ILE A 345 -16.97 30.34 -9.56
C ILE A 345 -15.69 29.74 -9.00
N ASP A 346 -15.85 28.89 -7.99
CA ASP A 346 -14.77 28.08 -7.42
C ASP A 346 -14.64 26.81 -8.28
N ASN A 347 -13.71 26.81 -9.24
CA ASN A 347 -13.55 25.70 -10.19
C ASN A 347 -12.67 24.59 -9.62
N ASN A 348 -11.77 24.90 -8.69
CA ASN A 348 -10.87 23.93 -8.06
C ASN A 348 -11.37 23.41 -6.71
N CYS A 349 -12.57 23.84 -6.29
CA CYS A 349 -13.25 23.41 -5.07
C CYS A 349 -12.43 23.61 -3.79
N ASP A 350 -11.57 24.65 -3.76
CA ASP A 350 -10.76 24.99 -2.57
C ASP A 350 -11.47 25.96 -1.60
N GLY A 351 -12.68 26.40 -1.96
CA GLY A 351 -13.50 27.34 -1.22
C GLY A 351 -13.21 28.81 -1.52
N LEU A 352 -12.32 29.12 -2.47
CA LEU A 352 -11.92 30.47 -2.84
C LEU A 352 -12.15 30.73 -4.34
N VAL A 353 -13.22 31.48 -4.64
CA VAL A 353 -13.55 31.95 -5.99
C VAL A 353 -12.45 32.84 -6.58
N ASP A 354 -11.99 32.53 -7.81
CA ASP A 354 -11.06 33.34 -8.62
C ASP A 354 -9.83 33.80 -7.82
N ASN A 355 -9.23 32.89 -7.07
CA ASN A 355 -8.16 33.24 -6.14
C ASN A 355 -6.86 33.66 -6.87
N THR A 356 -5.85 34.10 -6.10
CA THR A 356 -4.63 34.75 -6.62
C THR A 356 -3.80 33.93 -7.63
N ALA A 357 -4.12 32.64 -7.81
CA ALA A 357 -3.55 31.83 -8.89
C ALA A 357 -3.93 32.36 -10.28
N VAL A 358 -5.02 33.13 -10.41
CA VAL A 358 -5.49 33.73 -11.67
C VAL A 358 -5.71 35.24 -11.49
N SER A 359 -5.31 36.04 -12.48
CA SER A 359 -5.56 37.49 -12.48
C SER A 359 -6.73 37.83 -13.39
N CYS A 360 -7.92 37.93 -12.79
CA CYS A 360 -9.17 38.23 -13.52
C CYS A 360 -9.45 39.72 -13.69
N GLY A 361 -8.55 40.60 -13.26
CA GLY A 361 -8.75 42.05 -13.34
C GLY A 361 -9.79 42.62 -12.36
N GLY A 362 -10.39 41.79 -11.51
CA GLY A 362 -11.42 42.17 -10.54
C GLY A 362 -12.15 40.96 -9.95
N THR A 363 -13.24 41.20 -9.22
CA THR A 363 -14.15 40.18 -8.66
C THR A 363 -15.60 40.58 -8.87
N LEU A 364 -16.56 39.69 -8.63
CA LEU A 364 -17.98 39.99 -8.80
C LEU A 364 -18.44 40.91 -7.66
N LYS A 365 -18.83 42.15 -8.00
CA LYS A 365 -19.22 43.16 -7.00
C LYS A 365 -20.52 43.87 -7.38
N ASP A 366 -21.20 44.38 -6.35
CA ASP A 366 -22.21 45.43 -6.50
C ASP A 366 -21.50 46.76 -6.78
N VAL A 367 -21.82 47.38 -7.92
CA VAL A 367 -21.24 48.65 -8.35
C VAL A 367 -21.87 49.78 -7.55
N VAL A 368 -21.17 50.23 -6.51
CA VAL A 368 -21.62 51.34 -5.66
C VAL A 368 -21.17 52.67 -6.26
N ASN A 369 -22.08 53.35 -6.96
CA ASN A 369 -21.91 54.71 -7.47
C ASN A 369 -23.07 55.60 -7.03
N HIS A 370 -22.79 56.90 -6.87
CA HIS A 370 -23.79 57.88 -6.47
C HIS A 370 -25.03 57.90 -7.38
N HIS A 371 -24.80 57.72 -8.70
CA HIS A 371 -25.83 57.79 -9.74
C HIS A 371 -26.59 56.50 -10.00
N VAL A 372 -26.11 55.38 -9.48
CA VAL A 372 -26.74 54.06 -9.72
C VAL A 372 -27.46 53.52 -8.50
N GLY A 373 -27.02 53.92 -7.31
CA GLY A 373 -27.60 53.50 -6.04
C GLY A 373 -28.91 54.21 -5.70
N GLY A 374 -29.73 53.54 -4.88
CA GLY A 374 -30.95 54.11 -4.29
C GLY A 374 -32.20 53.36 -4.72
N ASN A 375 -33.14 53.27 -3.79
CA ASN A 375 -34.45 52.63 -3.88
C ASN A 375 -35.46 53.36 -4.78
N THR A 376 -34.98 54.27 -5.63
CA THR A 376 -35.76 54.92 -6.70
C THR A 376 -35.22 54.60 -8.09
N HIS A 377 -34.14 53.82 -8.18
CA HIS A 377 -33.46 53.47 -9.42
C HIS A 377 -33.81 52.04 -9.83
N ASP A 378 -34.98 51.88 -10.43
CA ASP A 378 -35.40 50.59 -11.00
C ASP A 378 -34.81 50.41 -12.40
N TRP A 379 -33.62 49.83 -12.46
CA TRP A 379 -32.95 49.53 -13.72
C TRP A 379 -33.65 48.35 -14.42
N ARG A 380 -33.89 48.50 -15.74
CA ARG A 380 -34.65 47.52 -16.54
C ARG A 380 -33.82 46.91 -17.66
N THR A 381 -32.79 47.60 -18.12
CA THR A 381 -31.99 47.18 -19.28
C THR A 381 -30.54 47.61 -19.10
N VAL A 382 -29.63 46.79 -19.60
CA VAL A 382 -28.19 47.06 -19.65
C VAL A 382 -27.63 46.64 -21.01
N SER A 383 -26.75 47.46 -21.56
CA SER A 383 -26.17 47.20 -22.88
C SER A 383 -24.75 47.75 -22.96
N THR A 384 -23.86 46.98 -23.58
CA THR A 384 -22.44 47.29 -23.69
C THR A 384 -22.09 47.67 -25.12
N GLY A 385 -21.15 48.61 -25.30
CA GLY A 385 -20.54 48.85 -26.60
C GLY A 385 -19.73 47.63 -27.10
N PRO A 386 -19.35 47.57 -28.38
CA PRO A 386 -18.71 46.37 -28.95
C PRO A 386 -17.39 45.96 -28.30
N ASN A 387 -16.69 46.91 -27.67
CA ASN A 387 -15.44 46.67 -26.94
C ASN A 387 -15.65 46.59 -25.42
N GLY A 388 -16.87 46.25 -24.98
CA GLY A 388 -17.28 46.20 -23.58
C GLY A 388 -17.70 47.55 -22.98
N TYR A 389 -17.12 48.66 -23.47
CA TYR A 389 -17.48 50.01 -23.06
C TYR A 389 -17.85 50.88 -24.30
N PRO A 390 -18.70 51.91 -24.14
CA PRO A 390 -19.38 52.31 -22.90
C PRO A 390 -20.47 51.31 -22.49
N VAL A 391 -20.76 51.26 -21.20
CA VAL A 391 -21.87 50.47 -20.63
C VAL A 391 -22.99 51.43 -20.28
N TRP A 392 -24.17 51.19 -20.85
CA TRP A 392 -25.38 51.96 -20.61
C TRP A 392 -26.36 51.15 -19.78
N ILE A 393 -26.98 51.80 -18.81
CA ILE A 393 -28.10 51.26 -18.03
C ILE A 393 -29.28 52.23 -18.11
N ALA A 394 -30.49 51.70 -18.25
CA ALA A 394 -31.71 52.49 -18.29
C ALA A 394 -32.85 51.82 -17.54
N GLY A 395 -33.84 52.60 -17.12
CA GLY A 395 -34.90 52.09 -16.25
C GLY A 395 -36.14 52.96 -16.15
N ARG A 396 -36.95 52.69 -15.12
CA ARG A 396 -38.23 53.39 -14.89
C ARG A 396 -38.03 54.87 -14.60
N GLY A 397 -39.04 55.69 -14.90
CA GLY A 397 -39.03 57.13 -14.60
C GLY A 397 -37.95 57.92 -15.33
N GLY A 398 -37.45 57.42 -16.46
CA GLY A 398 -36.41 58.07 -17.24
C GLY A 398 -35.01 57.93 -16.65
N LYS A 399 -34.74 56.92 -15.82
CA LYS A 399 -33.39 56.66 -15.33
C LYS A 399 -32.48 56.21 -16.48
N LEU A 400 -31.29 56.79 -16.53
CA LEU A 400 -30.31 56.58 -17.59
C LEU A 400 -28.91 56.93 -17.07
N ALA A 401 -27.95 56.01 -17.20
CA ALA A 401 -26.56 56.28 -16.84
C ALA A 401 -25.59 55.55 -17.75
N VAL A 402 -24.36 56.07 -17.85
CA VAL A 402 -23.28 55.49 -18.67
C VAL A 402 -21.97 55.38 -17.91
N ARG A 403 -21.28 54.24 -18.02
CA ARG A 403 -19.89 54.06 -17.59
C ARG A 403 -19.01 53.96 -18.83
N ARG A 404 -18.01 54.84 -18.95
CA ARG A 404 -17.19 54.93 -20.17
C ARG A 404 -15.96 54.03 -20.18
N THR A 405 -15.47 53.65 -19.02
CA THR A 405 -14.25 52.86 -18.86
C THR A 405 -14.37 51.94 -17.65
N ALA A 406 -13.58 50.87 -17.61
CA ALA A 406 -13.59 49.91 -16.51
C ALA A 406 -13.28 50.53 -15.14
N SER A 407 -12.38 51.50 -15.05
CA SER A 407 -12.09 52.21 -13.79
C SER A 407 -12.94 53.47 -13.57
N GLY A 408 -13.77 53.83 -14.55
CA GLY A 408 -14.59 55.04 -14.52
C GLY A 408 -15.83 54.87 -13.65
N LYS A 409 -16.44 55.98 -13.26
CA LYS A 409 -17.74 56.01 -12.58
C LYS A 409 -18.88 56.17 -13.58
N PHE A 410 -20.08 55.79 -13.17
CA PHE A 410 -21.28 56.09 -13.94
C PHE A 410 -21.53 57.60 -13.96
N GLU A 411 -21.89 58.11 -15.13
CA GLU A 411 -22.39 59.47 -15.35
C GLU A 411 -23.91 59.39 -15.53
N SER A 412 -24.67 60.21 -14.79
CA SER A 412 -26.13 60.21 -14.86
C SER A 412 -26.65 61.13 -15.97
N PHE A 413 -27.58 60.59 -16.75
CA PHE A 413 -28.49 61.29 -17.66
C PHE A 413 -29.95 61.02 -17.25
N SER A 414 -30.17 60.62 -16.01
CA SER A 414 -31.48 60.27 -15.47
C SER A 414 -32.38 61.50 -15.34
N PHE A 415 -33.65 61.32 -15.64
CA PHE A 415 -34.66 62.34 -15.34
C PHE A 415 -34.85 62.49 -13.82
N GLY A 416 -34.87 63.75 -13.37
CA GLY A 416 -35.13 64.12 -11.98
C GLY A 416 -33.95 63.94 -11.02
N ASP A 417 -32.78 63.47 -11.48
CA ASP A 417 -31.59 63.40 -10.63
C ASP A 417 -31.04 64.79 -10.31
N ALA A 418 -30.47 64.94 -9.12
CA ALA A 418 -29.92 66.22 -8.67
C ALA A 418 -28.64 66.56 -9.44
N THR A 419 -28.59 67.78 -10.01
CA THR A 419 -27.42 68.28 -10.76
C THR A 419 -26.33 68.87 -9.84
N GLY A 420 -26.28 68.43 -8.58
CA GLY A 420 -25.39 68.97 -7.55
C GLY A 420 -24.02 68.30 -7.51
N THR A 421 -23.17 68.72 -6.57
CA THR A 421 -21.88 68.06 -6.31
C THR A 421 -22.10 66.66 -5.76
N THR A 422 -21.40 65.68 -6.32
CA THR A 422 -21.53 64.27 -5.93
C THR A 422 -20.51 63.94 -4.82
N PRO A 423 -20.88 63.15 -3.79
CA PRO A 423 -19.97 62.80 -2.69
C PRO A 423 -18.83 61.86 -3.11
N ASP A 424 -18.98 61.16 -4.23
CA ASP A 424 -18.07 60.12 -4.67
C ASP A 424 -17.14 60.58 -5.82
N GLY A 425 -17.25 61.83 -6.26
CA GLY A 425 -16.42 62.39 -7.34
C GLY A 425 -16.86 62.01 -8.76
N SER A 426 -18.02 61.37 -8.92
CA SER A 426 -18.68 61.25 -10.24
C SER A 426 -19.09 62.63 -10.79
N LEU A 427 -19.27 62.78 -12.10
CA LEU A 427 -19.76 64.04 -12.66
C LEU A 427 -21.20 64.32 -12.20
N PRO A 428 -21.62 65.58 -11.99
CA PRO A 428 -23.03 65.90 -11.71
C PRO A 428 -23.99 65.35 -12.76
N ALA A 429 -25.24 65.07 -12.37
CA ALA A 429 -26.25 64.63 -13.33
C ALA A 429 -26.42 65.65 -14.46
N SER A 430 -26.46 65.15 -15.69
CA SER A 430 -26.67 65.96 -16.88
C SER A 430 -28.14 66.37 -17.00
N SER A 431 -28.39 67.63 -17.35
CA SER A 431 -29.75 68.09 -17.67
C SER A 431 -30.27 67.55 -19.00
N ASN A 432 -29.39 67.02 -19.85
CA ASN A 432 -29.73 66.43 -21.14
C ASN A 432 -30.20 64.97 -20.96
N ASN A 433 -31.40 64.81 -20.40
CA ASN A 433 -32.04 63.51 -20.24
C ASN A 433 -32.98 63.19 -21.41
N CYS A 434 -33.48 61.95 -21.44
CA CYS A 434 -34.45 61.50 -22.45
C CYS A 434 -35.90 61.60 -21.97
N GLY A 435 -36.21 62.51 -21.04
CA GLY A 435 -37.53 62.60 -20.41
C GLY A 435 -37.77 61.50 -19.38
N ASN A 436 -39.02 61.36 -18.94
CA ASN A 436 -39.43 60.52 -17.80
C ASN A 436 -40.02 59.15 -18.20
N THR A 437 -39.83 58.73 -19.45
CA THR A 437 -40.33 57.45 -19.97
C THR A 437 -39.77 56.27 -19.19
N ASN A 438 -40.59 55.23 -18.99
CA ASN A 438 -40.10 53.95 -18.49
C ASN A 438 -39.36 53.21 -19.60
N TRP A 439 -38.03 53.23 -19.56
CA TRP A 439 -37.18 52.49 -20.50
C TRP A 439 -37.13 51.02 -20.10
N THR A 440 -37.35 50.13 -21.06
CA THR A 440 -37.44 48.67 -20.86
C THR A 440 -36.37 47.90 -21.62
N VAL A 441 -35.85 48.45 -22.72
CA VAL A 441 -34.83 47.82 -23.57
C VAL A 441 -33.82 48.84 -24.08
N SER A 442 -32.59 48.41 -24.31
CA SER A 442 -31.53 49.25 -24.87
C SER A 442 -30.59 48.48 -25.79
N TRP A 443 -29.98 49.20 -26.72
CA TRP A 443 -28.90 48.69 -27.56
C TRP A 443 -27.87 49.79 -27.80
N VAL A 444 -26.58 49.41 -27.90
CA VAL A 444 -25.47 50.36 -28.08
C VAL A 444 -24.77 50.04 -29.39
N ASN A 445 -24.55 51.06 -30.20
CA ASN A 445 -23.91 50.91 -31.50
C ASN A 445 -22.37 51.01 -31.40
N SER A 446 -21.67 50.86 -32.54
CA SER A 446 -20.21 50.89 -32.56
C SER A 446 -19.57 52.23 -32.17
N THR A 447 -20.32 53.34 -32.20
CA THR A 447 -19.85 54.64 -31.76
C THR A 447 -20.14 54.93 -30.28
N GLY A 448 -20.81 54.01 -29.58
CA GLY A 448 -21.14 54.15 -28.15
C GLY A 448 -22.43 54.93 -27.87
N VAL A 449 -23.23 55.21 -28.90
CA VAL A 449 -24.56 55.83 -28.79
C VAL A 449 -25.56 54.77 -28.33
N VAL A 450 -26.39 55.12 -27.35
CA VAL A 450 -27.47 54.23 -26.88
C VAL A 450 -28.78 54.53 -27.59
N PHE A 451 -29.46 53.46 -27.98
CA PHE A 451 -30.82 53.42 -28.47
C PHE A 451 -31.69 52.84 -27.35
N LEU A 452 -32.79 53.50 -27.05
CA LEU A 452 -33.68 53.15 -25.96
C LEU A 452 -35.06 52.85 -26.51
N GLY A 453 -35.70 51.82 -25.95
CA GLY A 453 -37.10 51.48 -26.16
C GLY A 453 -37.82 51.34 -24.83
N GLY A 454 -39.11 51.70 -24.79
CA GLY A 454 -39.83 51.76 -23.52
C GLY A 454 -41.34 51.61 -23.62
N GLU A 455 -42.00 52.09 -22.57
CA GLU A 455 -43.46 52.10 -22.45
C GLU A 455 -44.13 52.85 -23.61
N GLY A 456 -45.24 52.30 -24.09
CA GLY A 456 -46.06 52.92 -25.15
C GLY A 456 -45.32 53.10 -26.48
N GLY A 457 -44.38 52.21 -26.82
CA GLY A 457 -43.63 52.25 -28.08
C GLY A 457 -42.68 53.45 -28.21
N MET A 458 -42.31 54.06 -27.09
CA MET A 458 -41.39 55.21 -27.07
C MET A 458 -39.97 54.79 -27.41
N LEU A 459 -39.29 55.61 -28.21
CA LEU A 459 -37.91 55.45 -28.65
C LEU A 459 -37.07 56.68 -28.28
N ALA A 460 -35.79 56.46 -28.01
CA ALA A 460 -34.85 57.56 -27.84
C ALA A 460 -33.43 57.18 -28.31
N ILE A 461 -32.67 58.19 -28.73
CA ILE A 461 -31.26 58.07 -29.08
C ILE A 461 -30.46 59.05 -28.22
N HIS A 462 -29.45 58.57 -27.54
CA HIS A 462 -28.61 59.40 -26.67
C HIS A 462 -27.11 59.13 -26.90
N ALA A 463 -26.38 60.18 -27.26
CA ALA A 463 -24.95 60.08 -27.59
C ALA A 463 -24.01 60.14 -26.38
N GLY A 464 -24.57 60.27 -25.16
CA GLY A 464 -23.78 60.43 -23.94
C GLY A 464 -22.93 61.69 -23.93
N ASN A 465 -23.37 62.75 -24.60
CA ASN A 465 -22.71 64.04 -24.59
C ASN A 465 -23.77 65.14 -24.39
N THR A 466 -23.43 66.38 -24.71
CA THR A 466 -24.33 67.53 -24.55
C THR A 466 -25.39 67.64 -25.65
N ALA A 467 -25.39 66.76 -26.66
CA ALA A 467 -26.35 66.79 -27.76
C ALA A 467 -27.74 66.29 -27.31
N PRO A 468 -28.83 67.02 -27.60
CA PRO A 468 -30.18 66.68 -27.15
C PRO A 468 -30.56 65.22 -27.40
N CYS A 469 -31.26 64.61 -26.45
CA CYS A 469 -31.81 63.27 -26.67
C CYS A 469 -32.79 63.27 -27.85
N GLY A 470 -32.51 62.43 -28.85
CA GLY A 470 -33.38 62.24 -30.01
C GLY A 470 -34.56 61.36 -29.65
N THR A 471 -35.61 61.94 -29.09
CA THR A 471 -36.83 61.22 -28.70
C THR A 471 -37.81 61.10 -29.87
N GLY A 472 -38.47 59.96 -29.99
CA GLY A 472 -39.47 59.67 -31.00
C GLY A 472 -40.42 58.57 -30.55
N ALA A 473 -41.52 58.35 -31.27
CA ALA A 473 -42.44 57.24 -31.02
C ALA A 473 -42.56 56.39 -32.28
N LEU A 474 -42.80 55.10 -32.09
CA LEU A 474 -43.18 54.22 -33.19
C LEU A 474 -44.46 54.72 -33.86
N THR A 475 -44.47 54.67 -35.19
CA THR A 475 -45.64 55.01 -36.01
C THR A 475 -46.58 53.82 -36.24
N VAL A 476 -46.18 52.63 -35.80
CA VAL A 476 -47.00 51.41 -35.71
C VAL A 476 -47.70 51.37 -34.34
N PRO A 477 -48.68 50.48 -34.08
CA PRO A 477 -49.34 50.44 -32.78
C PRO A 477 -48.30 50.37 -31.64
N SER A 478 -48.58 51.07 -30.55
CA SER A 478 -47.57 51.56 -29.60
C SER A 478 -47.67 50.82 -28.27
N ASP A 479 -47.25 49.56 -28.25
CA ASP A 479 -47.18 48.71 -27.06
C ASP A 479 -45.81 48.83 -26.35
N ASN A 480 -45.70 48.28 -25.14
CA ASN A 480 -44.44 48.30 -24.41
C ASN A 480 -43.40 47.42 -25.10
N LEU A 481 -42.20 47.94 -25.28
CA LEU A 481 -41.13 47.22 -25.97
C LEU A 481 -40.45 46.19 -25.06
N THR A 482 -40.17 44.99 -25.60
CA THR A 482 -39.74 43.81 -24.83
C THR A 482 -38.35 43.32 -25.20
N GLY A 483 -37.90 43.55 -26.44
CA GLY A 483 -36.55 43.20 -26.89
C GLY A 483 -36.05 44.14 -27.98
N MET A 484 -34.72 44.29 -28.08
CA MET A 484 -34.07 45.16 -29.06
C MET A 484 -32.71 44.59 -29.46
N VAL A 485 -32.41 44.57 -30.76
CA VAL A 485 -31.07 44.27 -31.29
C VAL A 485 -30.79 45.10 -32.55
N GLY A 486 -29.57 45.63 -32.67
CA GLY A 486 -29.18 46.48 -33.81
C GLY A 486 -28.02 45.92 -34.62
N PHE A 487 -27.95 46.36 -35.88
CA PHE A 487 -26.90 46.03 -36.83
C PHE A 487 -26.48 47.28 -37.60
N GLU A 488 -25.17 47.39 -37.88
CA GLU A 488 -24.60 48.48 -38.66
C GLU A 488 -23.99 47.92 -39.94
N THR A 489 -24.65 48.16 -41.08
CA THR A 489 -24.22 47.67 -42.39
C THR A 489 -24.23 48.82 -43.40
N GLY A 490 -23.14 49.00 -44.14
CA GLY A 490 -23.08 50.02 -45.20
C GLY A 490 -23.23 51.47 -44.71
N GLY A 491 -23.02 51.74 -43.41
CA GLY A 491 -23.21 53.06 -42.80
C GLY A 491 -24.65 53.33 -42.34
N GLU A 492 -25.57 52.38 -42.52
CA GLU A 492 -26.93 52.44 -41.99
C GLU A 492 -27.03 51.65 -40.68
N THR A 493 -27.81 52.17 -39.73
CA THR A 493 -28.16 51.48 -38.49
C THR A 493 -29.59 50.95 -38.60
N THR A 494 -29.72 49.63 -38.50
CA THR A 494 -31.02 48.93 -38.50
C THR A 494 -31.22 48.26 -37.16
N ILE A 495 -32.38 48.47 -36.54
CA ILE A 495 -32.74 47.94 -35.23
C ILE A 495 -34.02 47.11 -35.35
N TYR A 496 -34.00 45.91 -34.80
CA TYR A 496 -35.16 45.03 -34.69
C TYR A 496 -35.68 45.09 -33.26
N ILE A 497 -36.99 45.29 -33.13
CA ILE A 497 -37.68 45.56 -31.87
C ILE A 497 -38.85 44.61 -31.73
N THR A 498 -39.08 44.11 -30.53
CA THR A 498 -40.28 43.35 -30.16
C THR A 498 -41.10 44.06 -29.10
N ASP A 499 -42.39 43.71 -28.98
CA ASP A 499 -43.30 44.34 -28.03
C ASP A 499 -44.29 43.37 -27.37
N THR A 500 -45.03 43.87 -26.38
CA THR A 500 -46.00 43.08 -25.61
C THR A 500 -47.20 42.59 -26.42
N ALA A 501 -47.42 43.12 -27.63
CA ALA A 501 -48.42 42.59 -28.55
C ALA A 501 -47.86 41.45 -29.44
N GLY A 502 -46.62 41.01 -29.20
CA GLY A 502 -46.02 39.86 -29.87
C GLY A 502 -45.49 40.14 -31.27
N ARG A 503 -45.17 41.40 -31.59
CA ARG A 503 -44.75 41.83 -32.94
C ARG A 503 -43.24 41.93 -33.07
N LEU A 504 -42.74 41.80 -34.30
CA LEU A 504 -41.37 42.17 -34.69
C LEU A 504 -41.41 43.38 -35.61
N ILE A 505 -40.67 44.44 -35.27
CA ILE A 505 -40.65 45.72 -35.97
C ILE A 505 -39.22 46.05 -36.37
N LYS A 506 -39.02 46.44 -37.63
CA LYS A 506 -37.75 46.93 -38.17
C LYS A 506 -37.75 48.45 -38.14
N TRP A 507 -36.76 49.03 -37.46
CA TRP A 507 -36.44 50.44 -37.41
C TRP A 507 -35.17 50.73 -38.21
N VAL A 508 -35.29 51.44 -39.33
CA VAL A 508 -34.15 51.97 -40.09
C VAL A 508 -33.92 53.41 -39.62
N VAL A 509 -32.81 53.63 -38.90
CA VAL A 509 -32.53 54.93 -38.26
C VAL A 509 -32.32 56.00 -39.34
N GLY A 510 -33.20 57.01 -39.38
CA GLY A 510 -33.21 58.05 -40.40
C GLY A 510 -33.75 57.62 -41.77
N GLY A 511 -34.28 56.39 -41.90
CA GLY A 511 -34.83 55.84 -43.15
C GLY A 511 -36.24 56.32 -43.52
N ASN A 512 -36.70 55.94 -44.71
CA ASN A 512 -38.07 56.16 -45.19
C ASN A 512 -38.62 54.91 -45.95
N PRO A 513 -39.62 54.18 -45.42
CA PRO A 513 -40.25 54.40 -44.11
C PRO A 513 -39.28 54.10 -42.97
N GLN A 514 -39.37 54.86 -41.88
CA GLN A 514 -38.50 54.67 -40.71
C GLN A 514 -38.81 53.36 -39.97
N HIS A 515 -40.09 52.94 -39.93
CA HIS A 515 -40.55 51.75 -39.22
C HIS A 515 -41.37 50.86 -40.14
N SER A 516 -41.18 49.55 -40.05
CA SER A 516 -41.97 48.55 -40.78
C SER A 516 -42.24 47.33 -39.92
N LEU A 517 -43.45 46.79 -40.00
CA LEU A 517 -43.82 45.52 -39.35
C LEU A 517 -43.20 44.36 -40.13
N VAL A 518 -42.53 43.45 -39.43
CA VAL A 518 -41.75 42.34 -40.01
C VAL A 518 -42.48 41.00 -39.87
N HIS A 519 -43.28 40.83 -38.81
CA HIS A 519 -43.92 39.56 -38.46
C HIS A 519 -45.46 39.62 -38.52
N ASP A 520 -46.08 38.49 -38.86
CA ASP A 520 -47.47 38.36 -39.34
C ASP A 520 -48.38 37.40 -38.54
N ASN A 521 -48.30 37.42 -37.20
CA ASN A 521 -49.25 36.81 -36.26
C ASN A 521 -49.27 35.26 -36.15
N ASN A 522 -48.31 34.54 -36.72
CA ASN A 522 -48.25 33.08 -36.55
C ASN A 522 -47.74 32.64 -35.17
N ILE A 523 -46.92 33.49 -34.53
CA ILE A 523 -46.41 33.34 -33.15
C ILE A 523 -46.38 34.73 -32.50
N ASN A 524 -46.43 34.83 -31.18
CA ASN A 524 -46.10 36.06 -30.46
C ASN A 524 -44.60 36.06 -30.19
N VAL A 525 -43.89 37.15 -30.46
CA VAL A 525 -42.46 37.28 -30.20
C VAL A 525 -42.17 38.37 -29.18
N TYR A 526 -41.35 38.04 -28.18
CA TYR A 526 -41.02 38.91 -27.06
C TYR A 526 -39.51 39.11 -26.89
N GLY A 527 -38.71 38.11 -27.26
CA GLY A 527 -37.25 38.17 -27.29
C GLY A 527 -36.73 38.23 -28.72
N VAL A 528 -35.64 38.97 -28.93
CA VAL A 528 -34.94 39.04 -30.23
C VAL A 528 -33.44 39.21 -30.02
N HIS A 529 -32.63 38.43 -30.73
CA HIS A 529 -31.18 38.58 -30.77
C HIS A 529 -30.61 38.07 -32.09
N GLY A 530 -29.41 38.52 -32.46
CA GLY A 530 -28.68 38.01 -33.62
C GLY A 530 -27.26 38.53 -33.65
N LEU A 531 -26.36 37.76 -34.26
CA LEU A 531 -24.97 38.19 -34.48
C LEU A 531 -24.79 38.98 -35.78
N SER A 532 -25.73 38.85 -36.71
CA SER A 532 -25.79 39.63 -37.94
C SER A 532 -27.24 39.74 -38.42
N GLU A 533 -27.53 40.71 -39.28
CA GLU A 533 -28.87 40.85 -39.87
C GLU A 533 -29.26 39.63 -40.74
N SER A 534 -28.29 38.83 -41.20
CA SER A 534 -28.55 37.61 -41.97
C SER A 534 -29.10 36.45 -41.13
N LEU A 535 -29.00 36.53 -39.80
CA LEU A 535 -29.53 35.52 -38.89
C LEU A 535 -29.99 36.17 -37.58
N LEU A 536 -31.31 36.36 -37.46
CA LEU A 536 -31.97 36.73 -36.22
C LEU A 536 -32.67 35.51 -35.64
N LEU A 537 -32.69 35.42 -34.32
CA LEU A 537 -33.55 34.53 -33.56
C LEU A 537 -34.55 35.34 -32.77
N VAL A 538 -35.79 34.88 -32.78
CA VAL A 538 -36.85 35.39 -31.93
C VAL A 538 -37.42 34.28 -31.08
N SER A 539 -37.83 34.64 -29.86
CA SER A 539 -38.51 33.75 -28.93
C SER A 539 -39.82 34.38 -28.44
N GLY A 540 -40.80 33.57 -28.12
CA GLY A 540 -42.03 34.02 -27.48
C GLY A 540 -43.00 32.87 -27.24
N GLY A 541 -44.25 33.03 -27.68
CA GLY A 541 -45.28 32.03 -27.48
C GLY A 541 -46.22 31.80 -28.66
N ASN A 542 -47.02 30.74 -28.58
CA ASN A 542 -47.98 30.40 -29.63
C ASN A 542 -49.25 31.27 -29.56
N THR A 543 -49.86 31.56 -30.72
CA THR A 543 -51.07 32.41 -30.81
C THR A 543 -52.39 31.65 -30.65
N ALA A 544 -52.35 30.32 -30.77
CA ALA A 544 -53.53 29.45 -30.75
C ALA A 544 -53.88 28.96 -29.35
N GLY A 545 -54.29 29.87 -28.46
CA GLY A 545 -55.14 29.56 -27.28
C GLY A 545 -54.58 28.67 -26.16
N ASP A 546 -53.49 27.93 -26.39
CA ASP A 546 -52.84 27.08 -25.40
C ASP A 546 -51.36 27.50 -25.24
N ILE A 547 -51.03 27.71 -23.97
CA ILE A 547 -49.78 28.12 -23.34
C ILE A 547 -48.60 27.32 -23.89
N GLY A 548 -47.68 27.98 -24.59
CA GLY A 548 -46.53 27.30 -25.17
C GLY A 548 -45.55 28.27 -25.81
N GLN A 549 -44.36 27.76 -26.10
CA GLN A 549 -43.16 28.46 -26.53
C GLN A 549 -43.11 28.49 -28.06
N ALA A 550 -42.48 29.52 -28.60
CA ALA A 550 -42.23 29.62 -30.03
C ALA A 550 -40.84 30.16 -30.30
N PHE A 551 -40.14 29.54 -31.26
CA PHE A 551 -38.82 29.96 -31.72
C PHE A 551 -38.80 30.04 -33.25
N GLN A 552 -38.33 31.16 -33.79
CA GLN A 552 -38.28 31.40 -35.23
C GLN A 552 -36.97 32.08 -35.59
N SER A 553 -36.38 31.66 -36.70
CA SER A 553 -35.25 32.35 -37.32
C SER A 553 -35.72 33.26 -38.46
N TYR A 554 -34.98 34.36 -38.65
CA TYR A 554 -35.16 35.30 -39.76
C TYR A 554 -33.84 35.53 -40.48
N THR A 555 -33.92 35.73 -41.79
CA THR A 555 -32.82 36.18 -42.64
C THR A 555 -33.18 37.52 -43.24
N SER A 556 -32.44 38.57 -42.85
CA SER A 556 -32.64 39.94 -43.34
C SER A 556 -34.09 40.45 -43.18
N GLY A 557 -34.72 40.09 -42.06
CA GLY A 557 -36.11 40.46 -41.78
C GLY A 557 -37.16 39.60 -42.49
N THR A 558 -36.80 38.48 -43.10
CA THR A 558 -37.76 37.51 -43.65
C THR A 558 -37.76 36.24 -42.81
N PRO A 559 -38.92 35.67 -42.39
CA PRO A 559 -38.95 34.40 -41.66
C PRO A 559 -38.27 33.30 -42.47
N SER A 560 -37.31 32.59 -41.88
CA SER A 560 -36.55 31.52 -42.54
C SER A 560 -36.94 30.13 -42.02
N SER A 561 -36.92 29.88 -40.72
CA SER A 561 -37.33 28.58 -40.14
C SER A 561 -38.12 28.71 -38.84
N LEU A 562 -39.26 28.03 -38.76
CA LEU A 562 -39.97 27.79 -37.49
C LEU A 562 -39.35 26.56 -36.83
N HIS A 563 -38.93 26.69 -35.57
CA HIS A 563 -38.21 25.61 -34.88
C HIS A 563 -39.15 24.77 -34.01
N ALA A 564 -38.85 23.47 -33.92
CA ALA A 564 -39.49 22.54 -33.00
C ALA A 564 -38.82 22.57 -31.61
N THR A 565 -39.43 21.92 -30.63
CA THR A 565 -38.98 21.87 -29.21
C THR A 565 -39.12 20.45 -28.65
N LEU A 566 -38.18 20.00 -27.81
CA LEU A 566 -38.17 18.69 -27.12
C LEU A 566 -37.59 18.82 -25.69
N PRO A 567 -37.92 17.93 -24.71
CA PRO A 567 -38.83 16.78 -24.80
C PRO A 567 -40.31 17.07 -24.52
N ASP A 568 -40.68 18.11 -23.76
CA ASP A 568 -42.08 18.43 -23.48
C ASP A 568 -42.26 19.95 -23.25
N ASN A 569 -43.18 20.53 -24.02
CA ASN A 569 -43.55 21.94 -23.99
C ASN A 569 -44.26 22.27 -22.67
N GLY A 570 -43.50 22.64 -21.64
CA GLY A 570 -44.08 23.13 -20.39
C GLY A 570 -44.93 24.37 -20.60
N ASP A 571 -46.01 24.53 -19.84
CA ASP A 571 -46.85 25.72 -19.89
C ASP A 571 -45.99 26.98 -19.61
N GLY A 572 -45.93 27.94 -20.54
CA GLY A 572 -45.16 29.19 -20.40
C GLY A 572 -44.56 29.74 -21.71
N THR A 573 -44.25 31.05 -21.77
CA THR A 573 -43.65 31.69 -22.96
C THR A 573 -42.14 31.91 -22.83
N ALA A 574 -41.41 31.86 -23.96
CA ALA A 574 -39.97 32.11 -24.01
C ALA A 574 -39.69 33.61 -24.24
N ASN A 575 -39.44 34.35 -23.17
CA ASN A 575 -39.46 35.82 -23.19
C ASN A 575 -38.14 36.46 -23.61
N ALA A 576 -37.02 35.76 -23.48
CA ALA A 576 -35.70 36.27 -23.86
C ALA A 576 -34.88 35.20 -24.60
N VAL A 577 -34.04 35.64 -25.52
CA VAL A 577 -33.14 34.80 -26.31
C VAL A 577 -31.81 35.51 -26.53
N TRP A 578 -30.73 34.76 -26.51
CA TRP A 578 -29.40 35.26 -26.80
C TRP A 578 -28.59 34.25 -27.61
N MET A 579 -27.94 34.75 -28.66
CA MET A 579 -27.09 33.96 -29.55
C MET A 579 -25.63 34.28 -29.26
N GLY A 580 -24.88 33.30 -28.75
CA GLY A 580 -23.43 33.42 -28.55
C GLY A 580 -22.64 33.12 -29.82
N LYS A 581 -23.13 32.16 -30.63
CA LYS A 581 -22.53 31.75 -31.91
C LYS A 581 -23.63 31.49 -32.93
N THR A 582 -23.32 31.50 -34.21
CA THR A 582 -24.28 31.26 -35.30
C THR A 582 -25.09 29.97 -35.17
N ASP A 583 -24.57 28.98 -34.45
CA ASP A 583 -25.19 27.68 -34.15
C ASP A 583 -25.31 27.44 -32.64
N LYS A 584 -25.27 28.47 -31.80
CA LYS A 584 -25.39 28.33 -30.34
C LYS A 584 -26.18 29.48 -29.74
N ALA A 585 -27.29 29.16 -29.09
CA ALA A 585 -28.13 30.13 -28.40
C ALA A 585 -28.77 29.55 -27.14
N CYS A 586 -29.19 30.44 -26.26
CA CYS A 586 -30.02 30.13 -25.11
C CYS A 586 -31.26 31.00 -25.09
N ALA A 587 -32.36 30.46 -24.57
CA ALA A 587 -33.59 31.18 -24.36
C ALA A 587 -34.16 30.86 -22.98
N VAL A 588 -34.91 31.81 -22.43
CA VAL A 588 -35.51 31.70 -21.09
C VAL A 588 -36.89 32.32 -21.05
N GLY A 589 -37.70 31.90 -20.08
CA GLY A 589 -39.11 32.24 -20.05
C GLY A 589 -39.76 32.17 -18.67
N ASP A 590 -41.08 32.06 -18.72
CA ASP A 590 -41.94 31.91 -17.54
C ASP A 590 -41.65 30.60 -16.79
N ASP A 591 -42.05 30.53 -15.52
CA ASP A 591 -42.01 29.32 -14.70
C ASP A 591 -40.63 28.63 -14.65
N GLY A 592 -39.55 29.41 -14.75
CA GLY A 592 -38.17 28.91 -14.69
C GLY A 592 -37.76 28.09 -15.91
N LEU A 593 -38.44 28.25 -17.04
CA LEU A 593 -38.14 27.50 -18.27
C LEU A 593 -36.90 28.08 -18.99
N ALA A 594 -36.02 27.18 -19.43
CA ALA A 594 -34.85 27.52 -20.24
C ALA A 594 -34.62 26.50 -21.35
N TRP A 595 -34.04 26.96 -22.45
CA TRP A 595 -33.75 26.16 -23.64
C TRP A 595 -32.36 26.46 -24.17
N ARG A 596 -31.74 25.43 -24.75
CA ARG A 596 -30.50 25.52 -25.52
C ARG A 596 -30.77 25.21 -26.99
N TRP A 597 -30.02 25.87 -27.84
CA TRP A 597 -30.02 25.66 -29.29
C TRP A 597 -28.61 25.38 -29.76
N ASP A 598 -28.47 24.37 -30.59
CA ASP A 598 -27.21 23.88 -31.14
C ASP A 598 -27.07 24.10 -32.66
N GLY A 599 -27.94 24.94 -33.24
CA GLY A 599 -27.98 25.22 -34.67
C GLY A 599 -28.98 24.37 -35.44
N ALA A 600 -29.59 23.36 -34.81
CA ALA A 600 -30.57 22.48 -35.44
C ALA A 600 -31.93 23.16 -35.67
N THR A 601 -32.89 22.46 -36.28
CA THR A 601 -34.28 22.94 -36.35
C THR A 601 -35.04 22.74 -35.04
N THR A 602 -34.37 22.24 -33.99
CA THR A 602 -34.99 21.85 -32.72
C THR A 602 -34.28 22.53 -31.55
N TRP A 603 -35.06 23.03 -30.59
CA TRP A 603 -34.57 23.53 -29.31
C TRP A 603 -34.71 22.46 -28.24
N HIS A 604 -33.69 22.33 -27.40
CA HIS A 604 -33.67 21.39 -26.30
C HIS A 604 -33.98 22.12 -25.01
N ARG A 605 -35.06 21.74 -24.34
CA ARG A 605 -35.39 22.22 -23.00
C ARG A 605 -34.33 21.70 -22.02
N ALA A 606 -33.82 22.60 -21.17
CA ALA A 606 -33.04 22.20 -20.02
C ALA A 606 -33.98 21.67 -18.93
N GLU A 607 -33.65 20.53 -18.33
CA GLU A 607 -34.40 19.98 -17.19
C GLU A 607 -34.57 21.03 -16.08
N SER A 608 -35.65 20.99 -15.30
CA SER A 608 -35.98 22.08 -14.36
C SER A 608 -34.83 22.36 -13.37
N SER A 609 -34.50 23.63 -13.17
CA SER A 609 -33.58 24.08 -12.10
C SER A 609 -34.23 24.07 -10.70
N GLY A 610 -35.45 23.55 -10.56
CA GLY A 610 -36.23 23.57 -9.32
C GLY A 610 -36.81 24.95 -8.95
N THR A 611 -36.64 25.96 -9.80
CA THR A 611 -37.27 27.29 -9.64
C THR A 611 -38.60 27.35 -10.38
N THR A 612 -39.56 28.05 -9.80
CA THR A 612 -40.84 28.39 -10.44
C THR A 612 -40.95 29.88 -10.75
N SER A 613 -39.90 30.67 -10.48
CA SER A 613 -39.88 32.10 -10.82
C SER A 613 -39.53 32.30 -12.30
N ASP A 614 -40.19 33.25 -12.97
CA ASP A 614 -39.84 33.67 -14.32
C ASP A 614 -38.36 34.11 -14.41
N PHE A 615 -37.76 33.85 -15.56
CA PHE A 615 -36.49 34.46 -15.95
C PHE A 615 -36.72 35.74 -16.76
N SER A 616 -35.93 36.78 -16.49
CA SER A 616 -36.11 38.08 -17.14
C SER A 616 -35.18 38.30 -18.33
N SER A 617 -33.97 37.75 -18.29
CA SER A 617 -32.97 37.92 -19.35
C SER A 617 -31.93 36.79 -19.32
N VAL A 618 -31.26 36.59 -20.45
CA VAL A 618 -30.23 35.57 -20.66
C VAL A 618 -29.14 36.12 -21.57
N VAL A 619 -27.90 35.73 -21.28
CA VAL A 619 -26.76 35.89 -22.18
C VAL A 619 -26.05 34.55 -22.36
N MET A 620 -25.42 34.35 -23.50
CA MET A 620 -24.56 33.20 -23.76
C MET A 620 -23.13 33.68 -23.97
N ARG A 621 -22.20 33.10 -23.21
CA ARG A 621 -20.77 33.36 -23.35
C ARG A 621 -20.22 32.62 -24.54
N TYR A 622 -19.57 33.38 -25.42
CA TYR A 622 -18.83 32.83 -26.53
C TYR A 622 -17.72 33.79 -26.95
N ASP A 623 -16.48 33.40 -26.69
CA ASP A 623 -15.29 34.13 -27.11
C ASP A 623 -14.91 33.70 -28.54
N ALA A 624 -15.29 34.54 -29.51
CA ALA A 624 -14.98 34.29 -30.91
C ALA A 624 -13.47 34.37 -31.24
N GLN A 625 -12.66 34.98 -30.37
CA GLN A 625 -11.21 35.04 -30.53
C GLN A 625 -10.51 33.82 -29.91
N ASN A 626 -11.11 33.20 -28.90
CA ASN A 626 -10.65 31.96 -28.30
C ASN A 626 -11.77 30.90 -28.30
N THR A 627 -11.94 30.23 -29.44
CA THR A 627 -12.98 29.19 -29.59
C THR A 627 -12.77 27.97 -28.67
N SER A 628 -11.57 27.80 -28.12
CA SER A 628 -11.23 26.73 -27.18
C SER A 628 -11.37 27.16 -25.71
N ASN A 629 -11.90 28.35 -25.43
CA ASN A 629 -12.16 28.81 -24.07
C ASN A 629 -13.15 27.85 -23.39
N PRO A 630 -12.80 27.25 -22.23
CA PRO A 630 -13.69 26.30 -21.53
C PRO A 630 -15.01 26.93 -21.05
N LEU A 631 -15.06 28.26 -20.98
CA LEU A 631 -16.24 29.03 -20.58
C LEU A 631 -17.18 29.35 -21.77
N ASN A 632 -16.83 28.92 -22.97
CA ASN A 632 -17.73 29.00 -24.12
C ASN A 632 -18.95 28.11 -23.89
N ASP A 633 -20.05 28.51 -24.51
CA ASP A 633 -21.33 27.82 -24.46
C ASP A 633 -22.02 27.81 -23.09
N GLN A 634 -21.55 28.65 -22.16
CA GLN A 634 -22.19 28.89 -20.87
C GLN A 634 -23.30 29.92 -21.00
N CYS A 635 -24.46 29.65 -20.40
CA CYS A 635 -25.59 30.58 -20.39
C CYS A 635 -25.82 31.14 -19.00
N TYR A 636 -25.83 32.47 -18.89
CA TYR A 636 -26.05 33.18 -17.65
C TYR A 636 -27.43 33.83 -17.67
N ILE A 637 -28.21 33.55 -16.64
CA ILE A 637 -29.64 33.83 -16.58
C ILE A 637 -29.94 34.58 -15.30
N VAL A 638 -30.77 35.62 -15.40
CA VAL A 638 -31.22 36.39 -14.23
C VAL A 638 -32.69 36.13 -13.95
N ASP A 639 -33.02 35.92 -12.68
CA ASP A 639 -34.41 35.70 -12.27
C ASP A 639 -35.18 36.98 -11.91
N LYS A 640 -36.49 36.92 -12.14
CA LYS A 640 -37.46 37.97 -11.82
C LYS A 640 -38.04 37.80 -10.41
N GLY A 641 -37.54 36.81 -9.66
CA GLY A 641 -38.03 36.44 -8.34
C GLY A 641 -37.77 37.54 -7.30
N ALA A 642 -38.42 37.43 -6.13
CA ALA A 642 -38.26 38.41 -5.05
C ALA A 642 -36.80 38.52 -4.56
N ASN A 643 -36.01 37.46 -4.69
CA ASN A 643 -34.58 37.43 -4.39
C ASN A 643 -33.82 37.18 -5.68
N GLY A 644 -33.41 38.25 -6.35
CA GLY A 644 -32.68 38.22 -7.60
C GLY A 644 -31.48 37.27 -7.57
N LYS A 645 -31.42 36.30 -8.48
CA LYS A 645 -30.30 35.36 -8.64
C LYS A 645 -29.72 35.40 -10.04
N LEU A 646 -28.40 35.23 -10.09
CA LEU A 646 -27.67 34.82 -11.29
C LEU A 646 -27.60 33.29 -11.31
N ARG A 647 -27.95 32.70 -12.45
CA ARG A 647 -27.94 31.25 -12.66
C ARG A 647 -27.08 30.90 -13.86
N ARG A 648 -26.47 29.72 -13.82
CA ARG A 648 -25.61 29.20 -14.88
C ARG A 648 -26.20 27.91 -15.45
N LEU A 649 -26.32 27.86 -16.77
CA LEU A 649 -26.73 26.69 -17.53
C LEU A 649 -25.57 26.31 -18.46
N THR A 650 -24.94 25.17 -18.17
CA THR A 650 -23.81 24.61 -18.93
C THR A 650 -24.35 23.69 -20.03
N PRO A 651 -23.49 23.18 -20.94
CA PRO A 651 -23.86 22.10 -21.86
C PRO A 651 -24.29 20.80 -21.16
N PHE A 652 -23.90 20.61 -19.89
CA PHE A 652 -24.15 19.41 -19.09
C PHE A 652 -25.40 19.53 -18.21
N GLY A 653 -25.84 20.74 -17.89
CA GLY A 653 -27.05 20.98 -17.13
C GLY A 653 -27.02 22.28 -16.33
N TRP A 654 -27.93 22.40 -15.37
CA TRP A 654 -27.91 23.51 -14.41
C TRP A 654 -26.81 23.27 -13.38
N ALA A 655 -25.75 24.06 -13.52
CA ALA A 655 -24.58 23.98 -12.66
C ALA A 655 -24.59 25.12 -11.65
N LYS A 656 -23.72 25.04 -10.64
CA LYS A 656 -23.49 26.13 -9.69
C LYS A 656 -23.11 27.40 -10.45
N GLY A 657 -23.76 28.52 -10.13
CA GLY A 657 -23.49 29.81 -10.76
C GLY A 657 -22.70 30.75 -9.84
N PRO A 658 -22.28 31.92 -10.34
CA PRO A 658 -21.61 32.90 -9.49
C PRO A 658 -22.56 33.44 -8.42
N ASP A 659 -22.10 33.47 -7.17
CA ASP A 659 -22.89 33.99 -6.06
C ASP A 659 -22.86 35.52 -6.04
N LEU A 660 -24.03 36.13 -6.26
CA LEU A 660 -24.18 37.57 -6.09
C LEU A 660 -24.05 37.95 -4.60
N PRO A 661 -23.47 39.11 -4.26
CA PRO A 661 -23.37 39.60 -2.89
C PRO A 661 -24.72 39.54 -2.15
N SER A 662 -24.82 38.65 -1.15
CA SER A 662 -26.09 38.21 -0.53
C SER A 662 -26.89 39.33 0.15
N ASN A 663 -26.23 40.38 0.63
CA ASN A 663 -26.89 41.55 1.22
C ASN A 663 -27.55 42.48 0.19
N ARG A 664 -27.30 42.27 -1.11
CA ARG A 664 -27.81 43.10 -2.21
C ARG A 664 -28.65 42.31 -3.20
N ALA A 665 -28.48 40.99 -3.30
CA ALA A 665 -29.26 40.09 -4.16
C ALA A 665 -30.65 39.75 -3.56
N ASN A 666 -31.37 40.76 -3.08
CA ASN A 666 -32.62 40.61 -2.31
C ASN A 666 -33.84 41.29 -2.95
N VAL A 667 -33.70 41.66 -4.23
CA VAL A 667 -34.73 42.30 -5.06
C VAL A 667 -34.65 41.71 -6.47
N PRO A 668 -35.71 41.80 -7.29
CA PRO A 668 -35.69 41.25 -8.65
C PRO A 668 -34.58 41.82 -9.52
N LEU A 669 -33.91 40.94 -10.27
CA LEU A 669 -33.03 41.32 -11.38
C LEU A 669 -33.86 41.42 -12.65
N ARG A 670 -33.39 42.23 -13.60
CA ARG A 670 -34.16 42.60 -14.78
C ARG A 670 -33.44 42.29 -16.06
N ASP A 671 -32.15 42.58 -16.12
CA ASP A 671 -31.40 42.37 -17.35
C ASP A 671 -29.93 42.03 -17.09
N ILE A 672 -29.34 41.35 -18.06
CA ILE A 672 -27.94 40.94 -18.07
C ILE A 672 -27.35 41.18 -19.46
N ALA A 673 -26.14 41.72 -19.51
CA ALA A 673 -25.35 41.87 -20.71
C ALA A 673 -23.99 41.20 -20.54
N ILE A 674 -23.43 40.72 -21.64
CA ILE A 674 -22.09 40.15 -21.68
C ILE A 674 -21.25 40.82 -22.77
N THR A 675 -19.98 41.09 -22.45
CA THR A 675 -19.03 41.61 -23.43
C THR A 675 -18.40 40.47 -24.25
N ALA A 676 -17.73 40.80 -25.35
CA ALA A 676 -17.03 39.79 -26.17
C ALA A 676 -15.92 39.04 -25.40
N THR A 677 -15.37 39.64 -24.34
CA THR A 677 -14.36 39.03 -23.46
C THR A 677 -14.97 38.26 -22.28
N GLY A 678 -16.30 38.29 -22.13
CA GLY A 678 -17.02 37.57 -21.08
C GLY A 678 -17.27 38.36 -19.80
N GLU A 679 -17.13 39.68 -19.81
CA GLU A 679 -17.51 40.52 -18.65
C GLU A 679 -19.03 40.57 -18.54
N LEU A 680 -19.56 40.35 -17.33
CA LEU A 680 -21.00 40.31 -17.05
C LEU A 680 -21.44 41.60 -16.38
N TRP A 681 -22.52 42.17 -16.90
CA TRP A 681 -23.21 43.32 -16.34
C TRP A 681 -24.65 42.96 -16.04
N ILE A 682 -25.08 43.15 -14.78
CA ILE A 682 -26.42 42.74 -14.34
C ILE A 682 -27.08 43.93 -13.67
N VAL A 683 -28.36 44.15 -13.97
CA VAL A 683 -29.13 45.25 -13.37
C VAL A 683 -30.46 44.77 -12.81
N GLY A 684 -30.96 45.48 -11.80
CA GLY A 684 -32.21 45.16 -11.14
C GLY A 684 -32.89 46.35 -10.47
N ASP A 685 -33.96 46.03 -9.75
CA ASP A 685 -34.72 47.01 -8.97
C ASP A 685 -33.87 47.60 -7.83
N ASP A 686 -34.30 48.71 -7.21
CA ASP A 686 -33.62 49.35 -6.06
C ASP A 686 -32.13 49.68 -6.25
N GLY A 687 -31.74 50.05 -7.46
CA GLY A 687 -30.40 50.53 -7.80
C GLY A 687 -29.35 49.42 -7.83
N ARG A 688 -29.76 48.17 -8.03
CA ARG A 688 -28.83 47.05 -8.15
C ARG A 688 -28.14 47.05 -9.50
N VAL A 689 -26.82 47.09 -9.46
CA VAL A 689 -25.93 46.95 -10.61
C VAL A 689 -24.77 46.06 -10.18
N PHE A 690 -24.63 44.88 -10.76
CA PHE A 690 -23.50 43.99 -10.51
C PHE A 690 -22.61 43.93 -11.74
N HIS A 691 -21.31 43.80 -11.51
CA HIS A 691 -20.32 43.68 -12.57
C HIS A 691 -19.27 42.63 -12.21
N TYR A 692 -18.92 41.80 -13.18
CA TYR A 692 -17.79 40.89 -13.11
C TYR A 692 -16.96 40.95 -14.41
N PRO A 693 -15.63 41.07 -14.32
CA PRO A 693 -14.86 41.38 -13.11
C PRO A 693 -14.91 42.88 -12.80
N GLU A 694 -15.29 43.26 -11.57
CA GLU A 694 -15.19 44.64 -11.10
C GLU A 694 -13.80 44.90 -10.46
N PRO A 695 -13.02 45.88 -10.99
CA PRO A 695 -11.68 46.20 -10.51
C PRO A 695 -11.57 46.52 -9.02
#